data_AF-A0A1V8TVT4-F1
#
_entry.id   AF-A0A1V8TVT4-F1
#
_cell.length_a   1.000
_cell.length_b   1.000
_cell.length_c   1.000
_cell.angle_alpha   90.00
_cell.angle_beta   90.00
_cell.angle_gamma   90.00
#
_symmetry.space_group_name_H-M   'P 1'
#
loop_
_entity.id
_entity.type
_entity.pdbx_description
1 polymer ?
#
loop_
_entity_poly.entity_id
_entity_poly.type
_entity_poly.pdbx_seq_one_letter_code
_entity_poly.pdbx_strand_id
1 'polypeptide(L)'
;MGSLDFPSLSFGDFSLPSFELPPLTVKPASDDGTESGEEEDTPRESSDGGSWVEQSTSVSTGVTDATELSKQSKEGHTPPDQQWDTAPPQGVQSALNRRFSYESCSDNGLSVVTGADEEVPGEVTGANGRSTAELPWAETPQDKDDAEFQRVLEHSRQTAAEEERRRSKRLAVGAGTIPHEKTDQSVARKVRDVLTPDLRDEEREQLHIADIDTTWFGVVREGHERPLFRDYGRYANLIAGAKDLRMESATALSATSDHSETLYPSLVLRKTNGFPTPVVGAVGRDVATSEDVHLYLDPDSSESQAPLLFADCEGLEGGERDPIGAKLKRKMESAQPVGPGGRRKPRLKHTSERELIWADTPKKQSREFAVAHLYPRLLYTFSDVICFVLRNPSVLERLVDWAAAALEKSSNQPVLPHAILVLNASENDIPEDLWDVDNATESLMESLARTVYQNSTFKRYAQFWRERNRSVESVQDLVLSYYSSLRVVRIPTTGRPKLIREQVEKLSDGIRWASKQSRERKLELRMLLDAEDFAPYLSNAFDHFAENLNTPFDFVQASFVNSPIPNDFGGNILKLALQVMECWVDVAKAAPIFEELSYLVASSILLDAARHKIRGTAEQIFPQYLEHLDNALENFCDRHWPCEYYDPKRQGGRCVNVRSGHGAKGHQSKSGKLLAAGDYVSEFSFRDYQRVFQEDTYRMLVRLRERVQDKERNGNMPEEQAAAEVHKEMVLPYFFQHASRGNVRSFVSHTICYSCLFESPEHALPCGHIICTTCLRTYGKSHLNRYVEIPECPIEKRERRFRSAWKVNLKPASCGVRLLTLDGGGVRGIVELEILKQLERELGGRVSVQSFFDLIVGTSTGGIIALGLTARNWTVEQCTQHFEALCAKAFTLRKGMNMPGVGWLVSNYNHSMYETQPLQEALIEAFTEDQYLFGGQRSESGTMDVKVAVTATSAAGSAVVLANYNRFCTEKLSYMFHRPEKRNGELKTWEAARATSAAPKYFKPLCHETSKQIFSDGGIYHNNPIHIAERERRLIWPTVDEQGPDVIVSIGTLFCRKVKEKKSMRWTSSPRGIVAHGRFLTKLANDHLHTSLDSEKTWNEFLNIRAPRGKEKDRYIRINPEIDEHPPKLDDVGQMKKLQERTRLL
;
A
#
# COMPACT_ATOMS: atom_id res chain seq x y z
N MET A 1 -8.58 -19.46 -55.10
CA MET A 1 -8.49 -18.55 -56.27
C MET A 1 -8.86 -17.16 -55.80
N GLY A 2 -8.14 -16.13 -56.25
CA GLY A 2 -8.16 -14.79 -55.67
C GLY A 2 -6.76 -14.43 -55.19
N SER A 3 -5.94 -13.88 -56.09
CA SER A 3 -4.58 -13.43 -55.82
C SER A 3 -4.58 -12.03 -55.20
N LEU A 4 -3.66 -11.80 -54.27
CA LEU A 4 -3.25 -10.45 -53.86
C LEU A 4 -1.79 -10.28 -54.30
N ASP A 5 -1.59 -9.41 -55.28
CA ASP A 5 -0.27 -9.13 -55.84
C ASP A 5 0.52 -8.21 -54.89
N PHE A 6 1.69 -8.68 -54.44
CA PHE A 6 2.70 -7.83 -53.79
C PHE A 6 3.74 -7.38 -54.82
N PRO A 7 4.15 -6.10 -54.81
CA PRO A 7 5.16 -5.62 -55.75
C PRO A 7 6.53 -6.23 -55.44
N SER A 8 7.16 -6.82 -56.45
CA SER A 8 8.52 -7.37 -56.35
C SER A 8 9.55 -6.24 -56.21
N LEU A 9 10.11 -6.07 -55.02
CA LEU A 9 11.31 -5.27 -54.80
C LEU A 9 12.54 -6.18 -54.71
N SER A 10 13.60 -5.78 -55.40
CA SER A 10 14.83 -6.55 -55.58
C SER A 10 15.59 -6.77 -54.29
N PHE A 11 16.14 -7.98 -54.11
CA PHE A 11 17.16 -8.26 -53.10
C PHE A 11 18.35 -7.30 -53.27
N GLY A 12 18.57 -6.44 -52.28
CA GLY A 12 19.84 -5.78 -52.06
C GLY A 12 20.56 -6.48 -50.91
N ASP A 13 21.80 -6.89 -51.14
CA ASP A 13 22.65 -7.47 -50.10
C ASP A 13 22.87 -6.46 -48.96
N PHE A 14 22.31 -6.75 -47.79
CA PHE A 14 22.68 -6.08 -46.55
C PHE A 14 23.36 -7.07 -45.61
N SER A 15 24.67 -6.85 -45.44
CA SER A 15 25.54 -7.62 -44.57
C SER A 15 25.07 -7.54 -43.11
N LEU A 16 25.30 -8.61 -42.36
CA LEU A 16 25.18 -8.61 -40.91
C LEU A 16 26.04 -7.48 -40.32
N PRO A 17 25.56 -6.72 -39.31
CA PRO A 17 26.42 -5.81 -38.56
C PRO A 17 27.42 -6.64 -37.74
N SER A 18 28.65 -6.72 -38.23
CA SER A 18 29.79 -7.26 -37.51
C SER A 18 30.14 -6.32 -36.35
N PHE A 19 29.79 -6.72 -35.13
CA PHE A 19 30.28 -6.08 -33.91
C PHE A 19 31.77 -6.43 -33.72
N GLU A 20 32.65 -5.57 -34.22
CA GLU A 20 34.07 -5.60 -33.88
C GLU A 20 34.27 -5.13 -32.43
N LEU A 21 35.02 -5.92 -31.66
CA LEU A 21 35.48 -5.52 -30.32
C LEU A 21 36.67 -4.55 -30.46
N PRO A 22 36.77 -3.50 -29.64
CA PRO A 22 37.96 -2.65 -29.63
C PRO A 22 39.19 -3.46 -29.17
N PRO A 23 40.37 -3.24 -29.79
CA PRO A 23 41.52 -4.13 -29.61
C PRO A 23 42.19 -3.98 -28.24
N LEU A 24 42.31 -5.10 -27.51
CA LEU A 24 43.19 -5.22 -26.35
C LEU A 24 44.65 -5.34 -26.80
N THR A 25 45.46 -4.35 -26.46
CA THR A 25 46.92 -4.37 -26.67
C THR A 25 47.62 -5.21 -25.60
N VAL A 26 47.91 -6.47 -25.91
CA VAL A 26 48.80 -7.33 -25.11
C VAL A 26 50.04 -7.66 -25.93
N LYS A 27 51.22 -7.34 -25.41
CA LYS A 27 52.51 -7.71 -26.03
C LYS A 27 52.78 -9.21 -25.83
N PRO A 28 53.28 -9.94 -26.84
CA PRO A 28 53.71 -11.32 -26.66
C PRO A 28 55.08 -11.37 -25.96
N ALA A 29 55.25 -12.37 -25.10
CA ALA A 29 56.55 -12.84 -24.62
C ALA A 29 56.78 -14.24 -25.22
N SER A 30 58.01 -14.49 -25.69
CA SER A 30 58.42 -15.75 -26.33
C SER A 30 58.87 -16.80 -25.31
N ASP A 31 58.87 -18.06 -25.74
CA ASP A 31 59.52 -19.17 -25.06
C ASP A 31 61.01 -18.89 -24.75
N ASP A 32 61.48 -19.43 -23.63
CA ASP A 32 62.61 -20.36 -23.62
C ASP A 32 62.57 -21.18 -22.33
N GLY A 33 62.87 -22.47 -22.42
CA GLY A 33 62.90 -23.37 -21.26
C GLY A 33 64.32 -23.87 -20.95
N THR A 34 64.56 -24.31 -19.71
CA THR A 34 65.49 -25.42 -19.42
C THR A 34 65.32 -25.93 -17.99
N GLU A 35 65.75 -27.17 -17.77
CA GLU A 35 65.54 -27.97 -16.57
C GLU A 35 66.53 -27.66 -15.44
N SER A 36 66.16 -28.03 -14.21
CA SER A 36 66.93 -28.86 -13.24
C SER A 36 66.72 -28.41 -11.79
N GLY A 37 66.63 -29.39 -10.87
CA GLY A 37 66.49 -29.12 -9.43
C GLY A 37 65.57 -30.11 -8.71
N GLU A 38 66.16 -31.22 -8.27
CA GLU A 38 65.68 -32.08 -7.18
C GLU A 38 65.49 -31.24 -5.87
N GLU A 39 64.85 -31.66 -4.77
CA GLU A 39 64.66 -33.01 -4.23
C GLU A 39 63.50 -33.03 -3.18
N GLU A 40 63.41 -34.11 -2.38
CA GLU A 40 62.46 -34.42 -1.30
C GLU A 40 62.41 -33.31 -0.19
N ASP A 41 61.40 -33.18 0.68
CA ASP A 41 60.92 -34.18 1.65
C ASP A 41 59.67 -33.68 2.45
N THR A 42 59.13 -34.52 3.33
CA THR A 42 58.11 -34.21 4.37
C THR A 42 58.76 -34.32 5.78
N PRO A 43 58.05 -34.24 6.94
CA PRO A 43 56.78 -33.60 7.33
C PRO A 43 56.98 -32.68 8.60
N ARG A 44 55.89 -32.37 9.32
CA ARG A 44 55.72 -32.17 10.80
C ARG A 44 55.55 -30.77 11.43
N GLU A 45 54.42 -30.71 12.16
CA GLU A 45 54.22 -30.30 13.57
C GLU A 45 54.33 -28.84 14.06
N SER A 46 53.34 -28.50 14.92
CA SER A 46 53.36 -27.50 16.01
C SER A 46 53.46 -26.01 15.64
N SER A 47 53.01 -25.06 16.46
CA SER A 47 51.94 -25.02 17.48
C SER A 47 51.65 -23.54 17.79
N ASP A 48 50.52 -23.25 18.45
CA ASP A 48 50.21 -21.95 19.06
C ASP A 48 50.04 -20.76 18.07
N GLY A 49 49.22 -19.74 18.32
CA GLY A 49 48.51 -19.35 19.53
C GLY A 49 48.66 -17.84 19.69
N GLY A 50 47.66 -17.05 19.28
CA GLY A 50 47.79 -15.59 19.27
C GLY A 50 46.48 -14.87 18.95
N SER A 51 45.77 -14.46 19.99
CA SER A 51 44.58 -13.61 19.90
C SER A 51 44.90 -12.21 19.38
N TRP A 52 44.01 -11.61 18.59
CA TRP A 52 43.93 -10.15 18.46
C TRP A 52 42.52 -9.64 18.68
N VAL A 53 42.45 -8.59 19.49
CA VAL A 53 41.22 -7.93 19.96
C VAL A 53 40.85 -6.81 19.00
N GLU A 54 39.56 -6.64 18.74
CA GLU A 54 39.02 -5.50 18.00
C GLU A 54 39.25 -4.18 18.75
N GLN A 55 39.74 -3.15 18.05
CA GLN A 55 39.34 -1.78 18.35
C GLN A 55 39.06 -0.97 17.08
N SER A 56 37.95 -0.26 17.14
CA SER A 56 37.43 0.70 16.18
C SER A 56 38.35 1.90 15.93
N THR A 57 38.29 2.48 14.72
CA THR A 57 38.50 3.93 14.55
C THR A 57 37.58 4.52 13.47
N SER A 58 36.90 5.60 13.86
CA SER A 58 36.24 6.59 12.99
C SER A 58 37.26 7.49 12.30
N VAL A 59 36.95 8.00 11.10
CA VAL A 59 37.67 9.15 10.51
C VAL A 59 36.69 10.17 9.93
N SER A 60 36.95 11.44 10.20
CA SER A 60 36.26 12.61 9.64
C SER A 60 37.31 13.65 9.23
N THR A 61 37.03 14.41 8.16
CA THR A 61 37.80 15.60 7.67
C THR A 61 39.24 15.34 7.22
N GLY A 62 39.82 16.04 6.23
CA GLY A 62 39.26 17.01 5.27
C GLY A 62 40.35 17.90 4.65
N VAL A 63 40.12 18.36 3.40
CA VAL A 63 40.68 19.59 2.76
C VAL A 63 42.21 19.72 2.58
N THR A 64 42.66 19.91 1.33
CA THR A 64 43.34 21.17 0.85
C THR A 64 43.55 21.19 -0.68
N ASP A 65 43.42 22.38 -1.27
CA ASP A 65 43.61 22.71 -2.68
C ASP A 65 45.08 22.68 -3.16
N ALA A 66 45.31 22.73 -4.50
CA ALA A 66 45.80 23.95 -5.18
C ALA A 66 46.25 23.73 -6.66
N THR A 67 45.75 24.57 -7.59
CA THR A 67 46.46 25.27 -8.72
C THR A 67 47.31 24.46 -9.75
N GLU A 68 47.49 24.83 -11.04
CA GLU A 68 47.19 26.02 -11.86
C GLU A 68 47.42 25.75 -13.38
N LEU A 69 46.98 26.68 -14.26
CA LEU A 69 47.55 27.02 -15.60
C LEU A 69 47.52 25.95 -16.76
N SER A 70 47.35 26.27 -18.06
CA SER A 70 47.02 27.54 -18.75
C SER A 70 46.65 27.41 -20.26
N LYS A 71 45.82 28.36 -20.75
CA LYS A 71 45.91 29.15 -22.03
C LYS A 71 45.61 28.56 -23.45
N GLN A 72 45.01 29.48 -24.24
CA GLN A 72 45.01 29.68 -25.72
C GLN A 72 44.12 28.73 -26.57
N SER A 73 43.00 29.21 -27.17
CA SER A 73 42.83 30.03 -28.40
C SER A 73 43.03 29.21 -29.71
N LYS A 74 42.30 29.37 -30.82
CA LYS A 74 41.38 30.43 -31.32
C LYS A 74 40.58 29.87 -32.54
N GLU A 75 39.66 30.67 -33.11
CA GLU A 75 38.97 30.44 -34.42
C GLU A 75 37.99 29.23 -34.47
N GLY A 76 36.81 29.28 -35.10
CA GLY A 76 36.08 30.32 -35.84
C GLY A 76 35.56 29.76 -37.18
N HIS A 77 34.25 29.89 -37.48
CA HIS A 77 33.60 30.02 -38.82
C HIS A 77 32.07 29.82 -38.76
N THR A 78 31.34 30.54 -39.61
CA THR A 78 29.88 30.52 -39.89
C THR A 78 29.68 30.97 -41.34
N PRO A 79 28.50 30.80 -41.97
CA PRO A 79 27.68 29.60 -42.20
C PRO A 79 27.77 29.21 -43.71
N PRO A 80 26.76 28.58 -44.35
CA PRO A 80 25.73 29.41 -45.01
C PRO A 80 24.30 28.82 -45.07
N ASP A 81 23.35 29.65 -45.50
CA ASP A 81 21.92 29.35 -45.69
C ASP A 81 21.61 28.46 -46.90
N GLN A 82 20.45 27.78 -46.86
CA GLN A 82 19.61 27.64 -48.06
C GLN A 82 18.12 27.43 -47.72
N GLN A 83 17.26 28.12 -48.48
CA GLN A 83 15.81 28.27 -48.27
C GLN A 83 15.10 28.00 -49.60
N TRP A 84 14.14 27.06 -49.64
CA TRP A 84 13.23 26.86 -50.79
C TRP A 84 11.80 26.59 -50.30
N ASP A 85 10.86 27.44 -50.70
CA ASP A 85 9.41 27.27 -50.52
C ASP A 85 8.82 26.24 -51.51
N THR A 86 7.69 25.62 -51.16
CA THR A 86 6.53 25.47 -52.08
C THR A 86 5.25 25.01 -51.36
N ALA A 87 4.10 25.25 -52.00
CA ALA A 87 2.76 25.32 -51.39
C ALA A 87 1.87 24.07 -51.62
N PRO A 88 0.61 24.00 -51.11
CA PRO A 88 -0.15 22.76 -50.90
C PRO A 88 -1.15 22.41 -52.03
N PRO A 89 -1.95 21.35 -51.84
CA PRO A 89 -3.39 21.45 -52.13
C PRO A 89 -4.32 20.92 -51.03
N GLN A 90 -5.59 21.38 -51.06
CA GLN A 90 -6.69 21.03 -50.16
C GLN A 90 -7.72 20.07 -50.81
N GLY A 91 -8.58 19.45 -49.99
CA GLY A 91 -9.83 18.76 -50.40
C GLY A 91 -9.82 17.24 -50.09
N VAL A 92 -10.91 16.58 -49.69
CA VAL A 92 -12.34 16.94 -49.74
C VAL A 92 -13.13 16.48 -48.50
N GLN A 93 -14.15 17.28 -48.17
CA GLN A 93 -15.22 17.16 -47.18
C GLN A 93 -15.92 15.80 -46.99
N SER A 94 -16.27 15.50 -45.72
CA SER A 94 -17.69 15.47 -45.26
C SER A 94 -17.70 15.74 -43.74
N ALA A 95 -18.40 16.70 -43.13
CA ALA A 95 -19.68 17.38 -43.34
C ALA A 95 -20.90 16.64 -42.75
N LEU A 96 -21.28 17.04 -41.53
CA LEU A 96 -22.66 17.41 -41.14
C LEU A 96 -22.69 18.08 -39.75
N ASN A 97 -22.84 19.41 -39.75
CA ASN A 97 -23.88 20.22 -39.07
C ASN A 97 -24.22 20.01 -37.57
N ARG A 98 -24.51 21.04 -36.75
CA ARG A 98 -24.54 22.53 -36.96
C ARG A 98 -24.75 23.27 -35.62
N ARG A 99 -24.12 24.46 -35.49
CA ARG A 99 -24.64 25.77 -34.97
C ARG A 99 -25.48 25.81 -33.66
N PHE A 100 -25.29 26.80 -32.78
CA PHE A 100 -25.31 28.24 -33.09
C PHE A 100 -24.25 29.10 -32.38
N SER A 101 -24.07 30.29 -32.96
CA SER A 101 -23.11 31.36 -32.65
C SER A 101 -23.82 32.61 -32.11
N TYR A 102 -23.07 33.55 -31.52
CA TYR A 102 -23.21 34.98 -31.88
C TYR A 102 -21.91 35.77 -31.61
N GLU A 103 -21.73 36.86 -32.35
CA GLU A 103 -20.50 37.66 -32.51
C GLU A 103 -20.54 38.98 -31.72
N SER A 104 -19.38 39.66 -31.53
CA SER A 104 -19.14 41.00 -32.12
C SER A 104 -17.77 41.60 -31.76
N CYS A 105 -17.25 42.45 -32.65
CA CYS A 105 -15.93 43.10 -32.58
C CYS A 105 -15.95 44.48 -31.89
N SER A 106 -14.78 45.02 -31.56
CA SER A 106 -14.33 46.31 -32.14
C SER A 106 -12.89 46.70 -31.76
N ASP A 107 -12.14 47.18 -32.75
CA ASP A 107 -10.86 47.88 -32.58
C ASP A 107 -11.08 49.33 -32.11
N ASN A 108 -10.05 49.91 -31.47
CA ASN A 108 -9.52 51.25 -31.81
C ASN A 108 -8.26 51.57 -30.97
N GLY A 109 -7.25 52.17 -31.60
CA GLY A 109 -6.08 52.76 -30.93
C GLY A 109 -5.91 54.23 -31.30
N LEU A 110 -5.18 55.01 -30.50
CA LEU A 110 -4.71 56.37 -30.87
C LEU A 110 -3.62 56.92 -29.93
N SER A 111 -3.03 58.05 -30.34
CA SER A 111 -1.71 58.56 -29.95
C SER A 111 -1.63 60.09 -30.24
N VAL A 112 -0.69 60.93 -29.78
CA VAL A 112 0.45 60.81 -28.84
C VAL A 112 0.89 62.24 -28.38
N VAL A 113 2.05 62.37 -27.69
CA VAL A 113 2.86 63.61 -27.43
C VAL A 113 2.53 64.59 -26.27
N THR A 114 3.64 65.12 -25.72
CA THR A 114 3.89 66.35 -24.92
C THR A 114 3.59 66.33 -23.42
N GLY A 115 4.46 66.85 -22.54
CA GLY A 115 5.80 67.45 -22.71
C GLY A 115 6.58 67.50 -21.39
N ALA A 116 7.89 67.79 -21.44
CA ALA A 116 8.79 67.82 -20.27
C ALA A 116 8.85 69.21 -19.61
N ASP A 117 9.54 69.33 -18.46
CA ASP A 117 10.71 70.24 -18.32
C ASP A 117 11.49 70.07 -16.98
N GLU A 118 12.82 70.14 -17.13
CA GLU A 118 13.92 70.62 -16.24
C GLU A 118 14.24 70.05 -14.83
N GLU A 119 15.26 69.16 -14.82
CA GLU A 119 16.58 69.21 -14.13
C GLU A 119 16.83 70.18 -12.90
N VAL A 120 17.23 69.71 -11.69
CA VAL A 120 18.61 69.43 -11.13
C VAL A 120 19.36 70.70 -10.60
N PRO A 121 20.35 70.69 -9.64
CA PRO A 121 20.84 69.71 -8.65
C PRO A 121 20.68 70.20 -7.17
N GLY A 122 21.31 69.53 -6.18
CA GLY A 122 21.49 70.05 -4.80
C GLY A 122 22.93 69.86 -4.29
N GLU A 123 23.25 70.31 -3.05
CA GLU A 123 24.41 69.79 -2.30
C GLU A 123 24.44 70.11 -0.76
N VAL A 124 25.12 69.19 -0.08
CA VAL A 124 25.63 69.03 1.31
C VAL A 124 26.02 70.27 2.16
N THR A 125 25.74 70.22 3.48
CA THR A 125 26.59 70.57 4.68
C THR A 125 25.68 70.66 5.94
N GLY A 126 26.08 70.51 7.22
CA GLY A 126 27.34 70.08 7.84
C GLY A 126 27.45 70.45 9.35
N ALA A 127 27.56 69.43 10.24
CA ALA A 127 28.24 69.43 11.57
C ALA A 127 27.61 69.99 12.90
N ASN A 128 27.75 69.14 13.95
CA ASN A 128 28.08 69.38 15.38
C ASN A 128 27.05 69.90 16.44
N GLY A 129 27.03 69.30 17.65
CA GLY A 129 26.31 69.90 18.80
C GLY A 129 26.39 69.40 20.27
N ARG A 130 26.56 68.10 20.61
CA ARG A 130 26.79 67.52 21.99
C ARG A 130 25.75 67.69 23.16
N SER A 131 25.70 66.64 24.01
CA SER A 131 25.35 66.61 25.47
C SER A 131 23.86 66.70 25.86
N THR A 132 23.27 65.88 26.78
CA THR A 132 23.78 64.81 27.67
C THR A 132 22.64 63.86 28.12
N ALA A 133 22.97 62.57 28.34
CA ALA A 133 22.34 61.57 29.22
C ALA A 133 20.80 61.48 29.38
N GLU A 134 20.19 60.39 28.89
CA GLU A 134 19.81 59.21 29.70
C GLU A 134 19.38 58.04 28.78
N LEU A 135 19.61 56.79 29.20
CA LEU A 135 19.14 55.56 28.55
C LEU A 135 18.10 54.93 29.48
N PRO A 136 17.02 54.31 28.96
CA PRO A 136 17.11 52.85 28.77
C PRO A 136 16.32 52.26 27.59
N TRP A 137 16.69 51.01 27.27
CA TRP A 137 16.01 49.96 26.47
C TRP A 137 15.64 50.26 25.00
N ALA A 138 15.81 49.23 24.16
CA ALA A 138 15.52 49.26 22.74
C ALA A 138 14.26 48.44 22.45
N GLU A 139 13.30 49.04 21.73
CA GLU A 139 12.15 48.33 21.18
C GLU A 139 12.60 47.42 20.02
N THR A 140 12.18 46.16 20.07
CA THR A 140 12.36 45.21 18.97
C THR A 140 11.39 45.50 17.82
N PRO A 141 11.59 44.96 16.61
CA PRO A 141 10.72 45.24 15.44
C PRO A 141 9.24 44.81 15.56
N GLN A 142 8.80 44.36 16.73
CA GLN A 142 7.55 43.63 16.95
C GLN A 142 6.39 44.56 17.36
N ASP A 143 6.69 45.74 17.93
CA ASP A 143 5.67 46.70 18.42
C ASP A 143 5.01 47.55 17.31
N LYS A 144 5.58 47.58 16.10
CA LYS A 144 4.95 48.26 14.94
C LYS A 144 3.86 47.42 14.29
N ASP A 145 4.05 46.11 14.21
CA ASP A 145 3.08 45.19 13.61
C ASP A 145 1.82 45.07 14.49
N ASP A 146 1.96 45.07 15.82
CA ASP A 146 0.82 45.07 16.74
C ASP A 146 0.00 46.37 16.65
N ALA A 147 0.64 47.52 16.47
CA ALA A 147 -0.07 48.80 16.29
C ALA A 147 -0.84 48.88 14.96
N GLU A 148 -0.35 48.22 13.90
CA GLU A 148 -1.05 48.12 12.62
C GLU A 148 -2.16 47.06 12.67
N PHE A 149 -1.90 45.90 13.31
CA PHE A 149 -2.88 44.85 13.54
C PHE A 149 -4.09 45.32 14.38
N GLN A 150 -3.85 46.10 15.44
CA GLN A 150 -4.93 46.71 16.23
C GLN A 150 -5.72 47.75 15.41
N ARG A 151 -5.10 48.51 14.50
CA ARG A 151 -5.84 49.42 13.59
C ARG A 151 -6.68 48.66 12.57
N VAL A 152 -6.20 47.53 12.04
CA VAL A 152 -6.96 46.67 11.15
C VAL A 152 -8.15 46.03 11.88
N LEU A 153 -7.96 45.55 13.12
CA LEU A 153 -9.04 45.06 13.97
C LEU A 153 -10.07 46.14 14.30
N GLU A 154 -9.62 47.36 14.63
CA GLU A 154 -10.52 48.48 14.94
C GLU A 154 -11.29 48.94 13.68
N HIS A 155 -10.64 48.99 12.52
CA HIS A 155 -11.31 49.26 11.24
C HIS A 155 -12.33 48.15 10.91
N SER A 156 -11.99 46.88 11.12
CA SER A 156 -12.88 45.74 10.88
C SER A 156 -14.09 45.73 11.83
N ARG A 157 -13.90 46.13 13.10
CA ARG A 157 -14.99 46.36 14.05
C ARG A 157 -15.88 47.54 13.65
N GLN A 158 -15.29 48.62 13.13
CA GLN A 158 -16.04 49.79 12.67
C GLN A 158 -16.86 49.49 11.40
N THR A 159 -16.31 48.73 10.44
CA THR A 159 -17.09 48.27 9.27
C THR A 159 -18.19 47.29 9.68
N ALA A 160 -17.91 46.32 10.56
CA ALA A 160 -18.94 45.42 11.10
C ALA A 160 -20.06 46.18 11.82
N ALA A 161 -19.71 47.17 12.66
CA ALA A 161 -20.68 48.01 13.36
C ALA A 161 -21.48 48.91 12.41
N GLU A 162 -20.87 49.45 11.34
CA GLU A 162 -21.60 50.22 10.34
C GLU A 162 -22.51 49.33 9.47
N GLU A 163 -22.06 48.13 9.13
CA GLU A 163 -22.83 47.11 8.43
C GLU A 163 -24.01 46.62 9.27
N GLU A 164 -23.84 46.43 10.58
CA GLU A 164 -24.91 46.15 11.54
C GLU A 164 -25.89 47.33 11.71
N ARG A 165 -25.40 48.57 11.59
CA ARG A 165 -26.24 49.79 11.54
C ARG A 165 -27.04 49.90 10.24
N ARG A 166 -26.45 49.47 9.10
CA ARG A 166 -27.12 49.36 7.80
C ARG A 166 -28.15 48.20 7.81
N ARG A 167 -27.82 47.06 8.43
CA ARG A 167 -28.71 45.92 8.68
C ARG A 167 -29.92 46.32 9.53
N SER A 168 -29.69 47.06 10.61
CA SER A 168 -30.76 47.63 11.46
C SER A 168 -31.67 48.60 10.70
N LYS A 169 -31.11 49.40 9.77
CA LYS A 169 -31.91 50.26 8.87
C LYS A 169 -32.67 49.48 7.79
N ARG A 170 -32.13 48.38 7.25
CA ARG A 170 -32.83 47.52 6.28
C ARG A 170 -33.97 46.74 6.94
N LEU A 171 -33.75 46.18 8.12
CA LEU A 171 -34.78 45.50 8.93
C LEU A 171 -35.97 46.42 9.28
N ALA A 172 -35.74 47.73 9.41
CA ALA A 172 -36.80 48.72 9.65
C ALA A 172 -37.62 49.10 8.40
N VAL A 173 -37.19 48.70 7.19
CA VAL A 173 -37.82 49.11 5.90
C VAL A 173 -38.32 47.90 5.08
N GLY A 174 -37.76 46.70 5.30
CA GLY A 174 -38.03 45.50 4.48
C GLY A 174 -39.12 44.54 4.99
N ALA A 175 -39.95 44.91 5.97
CA ALA A 175 -40.88 43.99 6.63
C ALA A 175 -42.10 43.52 5.79
N GLY A 176 -42.16 43.84 4.49
CA GLY A 176 -43.36 43.69 3.66
C GLY A 176 -43.28 42.73 2.45
N THR A 177 -42.12 42.16 2.13
CA THR A 177 -41.87 41.50 0.83
C THR A 177 -41.23 40.10 0.90
N ILE A 178 -41.51 39.32 1.95
CA ILE A 178 -41.26 37.86 1.91
C ILE A 178 -42.47 37.21 1.22
N PRO A 179 -42.30 36.46 0.11
CA PRO A 179 -43.41 35.77 -0.54
C PRO A 179 -44.04 34.76 0.42
N HIS A 180 -45.34 34.89 0.68
CA HIS A 180 -46.04 33.91 1.52
C HIS A 180 -46.24 32.60 0.76
N GLU A 181 -45.30 31.68 0.93
CA GLU A 181 -45.43 30.32 0.42
C GLU A 181 -46.49 29.53 1.20
N LYS A 182 -47.32 28.76 0.49
CA LYS A 182 -48.26 27.81 1.08
C LYS A 182 -47.51 26.50 1.41
N THR A 183 -46.73 26.51 2.48
CA THR A 183 -45.93 25.34 2.90
C THR A 183 -46.78 24.29 3.60
N ASP A 184 -46.56 23.01 3.28
CA ASP A 184 -47.14 21.88 4.00
C ASP A 184 -46.65 21.87 5.47
N GLN A 185 -47.57 21.82 6.42
CA GLN A 185 -47.27 21.88 7.86
C GLN A 185 -46.41 20.70 8.36
N SER A 186 -46.43 19.56 7.65
CA SER A 186 -45.55 18.42 7.92
C SER A 186 -44.12 18.66 7.46
N VAL A 187 -43.93 19.36 6.33
CA VAL A 187 -42.62 19.77 5.82
C VAL A 187 -42.04 20.88 6.70
N ALA A 188 -42.85 21.87 7.06
CA ALA A 188 -42.47 22.95 7.97
C ALA A 188 -42.02 22.43 9.34
N ARG A 189 -42.74 21.44 9.90
CA ARG A 189 -42.32 20.74 11.13
C ARG A 189 -41.01 19.99 10.92
N LYS A 190 -40.90 19.11 9.91
CA LYS A 190 -39.66 18.36 9.64
C LYS A 190 -38.43 19.26 9.53
N VAL A 191 -38.49 20.32 8.73
CA VAL A 191 -37.35 21.24 8.53
C VAL A 191 -36.96 21.96 9.82
N ARG A 192 -37.94 22.43 10.60
CA ARG A 192 -37.70 23.10 11.89
C ARG A 192 -37.11 22.14 12.93
N ASP A 193 -37.68 20.94 13.03
CA ASP A 193 -37.25 19.89 13.97
C ASP A 193 -35.86 19.32 13.62
N VAL A 194 -35.26 19.77 12.52
CA VAL A 194 -33.99 19.34 11.93
C VAL A 194 -32.92 20.41 12.01
N LEU A 195 -33.22 21.64 11.57
CA LEU A 195 -32.25 22.74 11.57
C LEU A 195 -32.19 23.49 12.89
N THR A 196 -33.32 23.53 13.61
CA THR A 196 -33.45 24.20 14.91
C THR A 196 -34.17 23.27 15.89
N PRO A 197 -33.59 22.10 16.21
CA PRO A 197 -34.23 21.14 17.10
C PRO A 197 -34.29 21.72 18.51
N ASP A 198 -35.52 21.83 19.06
CA ASP A 198 -35.81 22.36 20.40
C ASP A 198 -35.42 21.33 21.48
N LEU A 199 -34.11 21.18 21.66
CA LEU A 199 -33.48 20.20 22.55
C LEU A 199 -32.96 20.89 23.80
N ARG A 200 -33.32 20.31 24.96
CA ARG A 200 -32.72 20.65 26.24
C ARG A 200 -31.25 20.23 26.24
N ASP A 201 -30.43 20.89 27.05
CA ASP A 201 -28.99 20.58 27.11
C ASP A 201 -28.71 19.11 27.50
N GLU A 202 -29.57 18.47 28.30
CA GLU A 202 -29.51 17.03 28.61
C GLU A 202 -29.75 16.13 27.39
N GLU A 203 -30.68 16.50 26.50
CA GLU A 203 -31.00 15.75 25.29
C GLU A 203 -29.88 15.91 24.25
N ARG A 204 -29.28 17.10 24.17
CA ARG A 204 -28.08 17.35 23.35
C ARG A 204 -26.86 16.58 23.87
N GLU A 205 -26.68 16.48 25.20
CA GLU A 205 -25.65 15.63 25.81
C GLU A 205 -25.87 14.14 25.46
N GLN A 206 -27.12 13.65 25.44
CA GLN A 206 -27.42 12.28 24.99
C GLN A 206 -27.13 12.03 23.51
N LEU A 207 -27.40 12.99 22.61
CA LEU A 207 -27.08 12.86 21.19
C LEU A 207 -25.57 12.76 20.96
N HIS A 208 -24.76 13.63 21.59
CA HIS A 208 -23.30 13.52 21.53
C HIS A 208 -22.80 12.18 22.12
N ILE A 209 -23.46 11.61 23.12
CA ILE A 209 -23.12 10.29 23.67
C ILE A 209 -23.42 9.17 22.67
N ALA A 210 -24.51 9.25 21.92
CA ALA A 210 -24.84 8.28 20.88
C ALA A 210 -23.89 8.38 19.67
N ASP A 211 -23.45 9.60 19.35
CA ASP A 211 -22.59 9.88 18.21
C ASP A 211 -21.12 9.45 18.42
N ILE A 212 -20.70 9.22 19.67
CA ILE A 212 -19.39 8.61 19.98
C ILE A 212 -19.17 7.31 19.19
N ASP A 213 -20.19 6.47 18.97
CA ASP A 213 -20.04 5.22 18.21
C ASP A 213 -19.92 5.42 16.69
N THR A 214 -19.95 6.66 16.19
CA THR A 214 -19.70 7.01 14.77
C THR A 214 -18.28 7.51 14.50
N THR A 215 -17.45 7.77 15.52
CA THR A 215 -16.04 8.15 15.34
C THR A 215 -15.30 7.12 14.48
N TRP A 216 -14.62 7.59 13.43
CA TRP A 216 -13.88 6.77 12.47
C TRP A 216 -12.38 6.78 12.75
N PHE A 217 -11.76 7.95 12.80
CA PHE A 217 -10.38 8.10 13.24
C PHE A 217 -10.17 9.43 13.95
N GLY A 218 -9.11 9.52 14.77
CA GLY A 218 -8.88 10.66 15.66
C GLY A 218 -7.48 10.74 16.23
N VAL A 219 -7.13 11.84 16.90
CA VAL A 219 -5.81 12.03 17.54
C VAL A 219 -5.98 12.24 19.04
N VAL A 220 -5.45 11.30 19.84
CA VAL A 220 -5.64 11.28 21.30
C VAL A 220 -4.32 11.39 22.04
N ARG A 221 -4.33 12.16 23.14
CA ARG A 221 -3.22 12.35 24.08
C ARG A 221 -3.47 11.55 25.37
N GLU A 222 -2.83 10.39 25.53
CA GLU A 222 -2.92 9.54 26.75
C GLU A 222 -1.67 9.63 27.66
N GLY A 223 -1.17 10.85 27.94
CA GLY A 223 -0.05 11.03 28.89
C GLY A 223 1.28 10.42 28.47
N HIS A 224 1.44 10.13 27.16
CA HIS A 224 2.71 9.76 26.54
C HIS A 224 3.40 10.99 25.96
N GLU A 225 4.71 10.92 25.72
CA GLU A 225 5.49 12.05 25.17
C GLU A 225 5.06 12.45 23.75
N ARG A 226 4.37 11.58 23.02
CA ARG A 226 3.82 11.83 21.67
C ARG A 226 2.34 11.43 21.58
N PRO A 227 1.53 12.14 20.76
CA PRO A 227 0.13 11.80 20.51
C PRO A 227 -0.03 10.55 19.65
N LEU A 228 -1.16 9.86 19.83
CA LEU A 228 -1.55 8.66 19.10
C LEU A 228 -2.65 8.97 18.09
N PHE A 229 -2.49 8.55 16.84
CA PHE A 229 -3.57 8.46 15.87
C PHE A 229 -4.34 7.15 16.10
N ARG A 230 -5.67 7.21 16.15
CA ARG A 230 -6.56 6.06 16.36
C ARG A 230 -7.47 5.89 15.16
N ASP A 231 -7.63 4.67 14.68
CA ASP A 231 -8.74 4.25 13.82
C ASP A 231 -9.65 3.32 14.64
N TYR A 232 -10.95 3.57 14.57
CA TYR A 232 -11.97 2.85 15.35
C TYR A 232 -12.63 1.71 14.57
N GLY A 233 -12.22 1.46 13.31
CA GLY A 233 -12.76 0.40 12.45
C GLY A 233 -14.17 0.68 11.94
N ARG A 234 -14.63 1.93 12.05
CA ARG A 234 -15.98 2.36 11.68
C ARG A 234 -16.32 2.00 10.23
N TYR A 235 -15.39 2.24 9.30
CA TYR A 235 -15.52 1.84 7.89
C TYR A 235 -15.79 0.33 7.76
N ALA A 236 -14.92 -0.52 8.33
CA ALA A 236 -15.06 -1.96 8.25
C ALA A 236 -16.38 -2.47 8.87
N ASN A 237 -16.84 -1.85 9.97
CA ASN A 237 -18.12 -2.18 10.60
C ASN A 237 -19.32 -1.82 9.72
N LEU A 238 -19.31 -0.64 9.08
CA LEU A 238 -20.38 -0.21 8.16
C LEU A 238 -20.46 -1.14 6.94
N ILE A 239 -19.32 -1.43 6.31
CA ILE A 239 -19.24 -2.35 5.17
C ILE A 239 -19.61 -3.78 5.55
N ALA A 240 -19.25 -4.24 6.77
CA ALA A 240 -19.64 -5.56 7.24
C ALA A 240 -21.15 -5.71 7.43
N GLY A 241 -21.86 -4.63 7.80
CA GLY A 241 -23.32 -4.61 7.89
C GLY A 241 -24.04 -4.67 6.53
N ALA A 242 -23.39 -4.22 5.45
CA ALA A 242 -23.94 -4.25 4.09
C ALA A 242 -23.68 -5.59 3.34
N LYS A 243 -23.08 -6.60 3.98
CA LYS A 243 -22.52 -7.79 3.31
C LYS A 243 -23.52 -8.73 2.62
N ASP A 244 -24.82 -8.65 2.91
CA ASP A 244 -25.82 -9.52 2.29
C ASP A 244 -26.10 -9.15 0.81
N LEU A 245 -25.51 -8.07 0.30
CA LEU A 245 -25.62 -7.62 -1.09
C LEU A 245 -24.21 -7.36 -1.68
N ARG A 246 -23.70 -8.29 -2.52
CA ARG A 246 -22.42 -8.09 -3.21
C ARG A 246 -22.39 -8.63 -4.64
N MET A 247 -22.15 -7.73 -5.59
CA MET A 247 -21.04 -7.81 -6.55
C MET A 247 -20.74 -6.38 -7.03
N GLU A 248 -19.46 -5.98 -7.07
CA GLU A 248 -18.98 -4.67 -7.54
C GLU A 248 -19.45 -3.45 -6.71
N SER A 249 -18.88 -3.28 -5.51
CA SER A 249 -19.15 -2.09 -4.68
C SER A 249 -17.94 -1.19 -4.45
N ALA A 250 -18.03 0.03 -4.96
CA ALA A 250 -17.10 1.13 -4.70
C ALA A 250 -17.78 2.20 -3.85
N THR A 251 -17.29 2.40 -2.63
CA THR A 251 -17.74 3.45 -1.71
C THR A 251 -17.34 4.84 -2.20
N ALA A 252 -18.29 5.77 -2.18
CA ALA A 252 -17.97 7.18 -2.34
C ALA A 252 -17.88 7.88 -0.98
N LEU A 253 -16.81 8.63 -0.77
CA LEU A 253 -16.57 9.38 0.48
C LEU A 253 -16.81 10.87 0.23
N SER A 254 -17.63 11.50 1.08
CA SER A 254 -17.78 12.95 1.10
C SER A 254 -17.41 13.55 2.45
N ALA A 255 -16.47 14.49 2.46
CA ALA A 255 -15.99 15.16 3.69
C ALA A 255 -16.63 16.55 3.86
N THR A 256 -16.99 16.91 5.10
CA THR A 256 -17.57 18.22 5.45
C THR A 256 -16.64 19.01 6.38
N SER A 257 -16.60 20.34 6.23
CA SER A 257 -15.88 21.23 7.17
C SER A 257 -16.87 22.07 8.00
N ASP A 258 -16.85 21.89 9.33
CA ASP A 258 -17.76 22.56 10.27
C ASP A 258 -17.36 24.03 10.53
N HIS A 259 -18.33 24.93 10.32
CA HIS A 259 -18.45 26.22 11.01
C HIS A 259 -19.93 26.58 11.24
N SER A 260 -20.56 25.88 12.18
CA SER A 260 -21.83 26.21 12.84
C SER A 260 -23.11 26.11 11.97
N GLU A 261 -23.93 25.12 12.31
CA GLU A 261 -25.22 24.68 11.72
C GLU A 261 -25.08 23.73 10.52
N THR A 262 -25.06 22.43 10.84
CA THR A 262 -24.83 21.31 9.93
C THR A 262 -26.08 20.88 9.15
N LEU A 263 -26.00 20.88 7.83
CA LEU A 263 -27.06 20.45 6.91
C LEU A 263 -26.67 19.17 6.14
N TYR A 264 -27.16 18.01 6.57
CA TYR A 264 -27.05 16.76 5.80
C TYR A 264 -28.37 16.42 5.10
N PRO A 265 -28.43 16.40 3.75
CA PRO A 265 -29.70 16.31 3.04
C PRO A 265 -30.59 15.09 3.31
N SER A 266 -30.04 13.89 3.17
CA SER A 266 -30.75 12.64 3.42
C SER A 266 -30.81 12.30 4.91
N LEU A 267 -29.70 12.54 5.63
CA LEU A 267 -29.53 12.15 7.03
C LEU A 267 -30.35 12.99 8.02
N VAL A 268 -30.51 14.32 7.83
CA VAL A 268 -31.29 15.12 8.80
C VAL A 268 -32.76 15.29 8.38
N LEU A 269 -33.09 15.56 7.11
CA LEU A 269 -34.51 15.82 6.72
C LEU A 269 -35.44 14.59 6.75
N ARG A 270 -34.92 13.38 6.91
CA ARG A 270 -35.71 12.14 6.97
C ARG A 270 -35.48 11.42 8.31
N LYS A 271 -36.57 11.12 9.04
CA LYS A 271 -36.53 10.21 10.19
C LYS A 271 -36.09 8.83 9.73
N THR A 272 -34.85 8.46 10.01
CA THR A 272 -34.24 7.19 9.61
C THR A 272 -34.24 6.25 10.81
N ASN A 273 -35.07 5.22 10.75
CA ASN A 273 -35.17 4.24 11.84
C ASN A 273 -33.87 3.41 11.91
N GLY A 274 -32.97 3.76 12.81
CA GLY A 274 -31.77 2.96 13.14
C GLY A 274 -30.43 3.46 12.57
N PHE A 275 -30.42 4.52 11.76
CA PHE A 275 -29.17 5.13 11.28
C PHE A 275 -28.74 6.29 12.21
N PRO A 276 -27.46 6.37 12.61
CA PRO A 276 -26.97 7.49 13.39
C PRO A 276 -26.85 8.74 12.51
N THR A 277 -27.05 9.90 13.12
CA THR A 277 -27.02 11.21 12.44
C THR A 277 -26.09 12.17 13.20
N PRO A 278 -25.41 13.09 12.50
CA PRO A 278 -24.44 13.99 13.15
C PRO A 278 -25.15 15.03 14.03
N VAL A 279 -24.51 15.48 15.11
CA VAL A 279 -25.17 16.30 16.14
C VAL A 279 -25.19 17.78 15.76
N VAL A 280 -26.38 18.32 15.50
CA VAL A 280 -26.58 19.74 15.14
C VAL A 280 -26.24 20.66 16.32
N GLY A 281 -25.46 21.72 16.03
CA GLY A 281 -25.06 22.74 16.99
C GLY A 281 -26.21 23.57 17.55
N ALA A 282 -26.00 24.19 18.72
CA ALA A 282 -26.97 25.11 19.29
C ALA A 282 -26.88 26.49 18.61
N VAL A 283 -28.03 27.01 18.15
CA VAL A 283 -28.13 28.31 17.46
C VAL A 283 -27.42 29.42 18.25
N GLY A 284 -26.49 30.11 17.58
CA GLY A 284 -25.73 31.22 18.17
C GLY A 284 -24.51 30.84 19.03
N ARG A 285 -23.99 29.60 18.93
CA ARG A 285 -22.73 29.19 19.58
C ARG A 285 -21.66 28.79 18.54
N ASP A 286 -20.65 29.63 18.34
CA ASP A 286 -19.48 29.36 17.49
C ASP A 286 -18.48 28.40 18.17
N VAL A 287 -18.89 27.17 18.44
CA VAL A 287 -18.03 26.10 18.98
C VAL A 287 -18.31 24.82 18.22
N ALA A 288 -17.26 24.17 17.70
CA ALA A 288 -17.35 22.91 16.98
C ALA A 288 -18.13 21.85 17.78
N THR A 289 -18.90 21.05 17.06
CA THR A 289 -19.82 20.07 17.64
C THR A 289 -19.14 18.71 17.85
N SER A 290 -18.62 18.16 16.75
CA SER A 290 -17.87 16.91 16.67
C SER A 290 -16.42 17.06 17.16
N GLU A 291 -15.81 15.97 17.62
CA GLU A 291 -14.37 15.85 17.88
C GLU A 291 -13.81 14.80 16.90
N ASP A 292 -12.54 14.90 16.52
CA ASP A 292 -11.90 13.93 15.61
C ASP A 292 -12.62 13.88 14.23
N VAL A 293 -12.68 12.71 13.57
CA VAL A 293 -13.43 12.48 12.32
C VAL A 293 -14.45 11.37 12.52
N HIS A 294 -15.71 11.63 12.16
CA HIS A 294 -16.86 10.73 12.31
C HIS A 294 -17.34 10.23 10.93
N LEU A 295 -17.89 9.01 10.84
CA LEU A 295 -18.29 8.39 9.55
C LEU A 295 -19.69 7.76 9.62
N TYR A 296 -20.55 8.24 8.71
CA TYR A 296 -21.98 7.93 8.61
C TYR A 296 -22.27 7.27 7.26
N LEU A 297 -23.23 6.35 7.25
CA LEU A 297 -23.74 5.70 6.03
C LEU A 297 -25.02 6.40 5.60
N ASP A 298 -25.09 6.78 4.32
CA ASP A 298 -26.30 7.34 3.72
C ASP A 298 -27.43 6.29 3.68
N PRO A 299 -28.60 6.55 4.29
CA PRO A 299 -29.70 5.58 4.32
C PRO A 299 -30.25 5.27 2.93
N ASP A 300 -30.38 6.28 2.07
CA ASP A 300 -30.95 6.17 0.72
C ASP A 300 -30.11 5.25 -0.22
N SER A 301 -28.78 5.18 -0.02
CA SER A 301 -27.87 4.35 -0.81
C SER A 301 -27.29 3.15 -0.07
N SER A 302 -27.69 2.92 1.19
CA SER A 302 -27.19 1.83 2.05
C SER A 302 -27.38 0.42 1.48
N GLU A 303 -28.47 0.19 0.74
CA GLU A 303 -28.77 -1.08 0.03
C GLU A 303 -28.32 -1.08 -1.44
N SER A 304 -27.67 0.00 -1.91
CA SER A 304 -27.20 0.11 -3.29
C SER A 304 -25.84 -0.55 -3.49
N GLN A 305 -25.48 -0.87 -4.74
CA GLN A 305 -24.13 -1.33 -5.06
C GLN A 305 -23.05 -0.26 -4.82
N ALA A 306 -23.38 1.02 -4.55
CA ALA A 306 -22.38 2.06 -4.28
C ALA A 306 -22.85 2.97 -3.13
N PRO A 307 -22.73 2.51 -1.87
CA PRO A 307 -23.17 3.27 -0.72
C PRO A 307 -22.34 4.56 -0.56
N LEU A 308 -23.04 5.66 -0.29
CA LEU A 308 -22.42 6.94 0.03
C LEU A 308 -22.06 6.97 1.52
N LEU A 309 -20.83 7.41 1.81
CA LEU A 309 -20.31 7.59 3.16
C LEU A 309 -20.01 9.08 3.40
N PHE A 310 -20.56 9.62 4.48
CA PHE A 310 -20.31 10.99 4.90
C PHE A 310 -19.29 11.01 6.04
N ALA A 311 -18.20 11.75 5.85
CA ALA A 311 -17.17 11.99 6.85
C ALA A 311 -17.33 13.40 7.42
N ASP A 312 -17.72 13.50 8.69
CA ASP A 312 -17.76 14.78 9.40
C ASP A 312 -16.45 15.03 10.13
N CYS A 313 -15.96 16.27 10.11
CA CYS A 313 -14.75 16.65 10.83
C CYS A 313 -14.88 18.04 11.46
N GLU A 314 -14.00 18.27 12.44
CA GLU A 314 -13.91 19.43 13.32
C GLU A 314 -13.65 20.81 12.64
N GLY A 315 -13.82 20.92 11.32
CA GLY A 315 -13.57 22.15 10.57
C GLY A 315 -12.10 22.35 10.18
N LEU A 316 -11.80 23.53 9.63
CA LEU A 316 -10.54 23.79 8.91
C LEU A 316 -9.34 24.15 9.82
N GLU A 317 -9.61 24.58 11.06
CA GLU A 317 -8.58 25.14 11.96
C GLU A 317 -8.58 24.51 13.37
N GLY A 318 -9.58 23.69 13.73
CA GLY A 318 -9.62 22.95 15.01
C GLY A 318 -9.38 23.82 16.24
N GLY A 319 -10.07 24.96 16.31
CA GLY A 319 -9.67 26.13 17.10
C GLY A 319 -9.55 25.94 18.62
N GLU A 320 -8.98 26.95 19.29
CA GLU A 320 -8.55 26.94 20.71
C GLU A 320 -9.57 26.40 21.74
N ARG A 321 -10.87 26.42 21.40
CA ARG A 321 -11.96 25.96 22.27
C ARG A 321 -12.30 24.50 21.96
N ASP A 322 -12.02 23.62 22.92
CA ASP A 322 -12.48 22.23 22.91
C ASP A 322 -13.97 22.11 22.47
N PRO A 323 -14.32 21.22 21.52
CA PRO A 323 -15.69 20.95 21.09
C PRO A 323 -16.62 20.51 22.21
N ILE A 324 -17.92 20.56 21.91
CA ILE A 324 -18.95 20.05 22.80
C ILE A 324 -18.77 18.53 23.01
N GLY A 325 -18.56 17.75 21.94
CA GLY A 325 -18.26 16.32 22.03
C GLY A 325 -17.02 16.00 22.87
N ALA A 326 -15.90 16.72 22.66
CA ALA A 326 -14.65 16.55 23.39
C ALA A 326 -14.82 16.77 24.91
N LYS A 327 -15.52 17.84 25.30
CA LYS A 327 -15.82 18.15 26.72
C LYS A 327 -16.67 17.07 27.36
N LEU A 328 -17.68 16.57 26.65
CA LEU A 328 -18.56 15.50 27.13
C LEU A 328 -17.81 14.17 27.28
N LYS A 329 -17.00 13.78 26.30
CA LYS A 329 -16.11 12.60 26.36
C LYS A 329 -15.18 12.66 27.57
N ARG A 330 -14.49 13.79 27.80
CA ARG A 330 -13.64 13.98 29.01
C ARG A 330 -14.45 13.96 30.32
N LYS A 331 -15.65 14.55 30.36
CA LYS A 331 -16.58 14.49 31.52
C LYS A 331 -17.02 13.05 31.81
N MET A 332 -17.27 12.23 30.78
CA MET A 332 -17.60 10.81 30.92
C MET A 332 -16.40 9.96 31.37
N GLU A 333 -15.19 10.27 30.90
CA GLU A 333 -13.95 9.56 31.24
C GLU A 333 -13.42 9.89 32.64
N SER A 334 -13.73 11.07 33.16
CA SER A 334 -13.33 11.55 34.50
C SER A 334 -14.33 11.24 35.61
N ALA A 335 -15.61 10.97 35.29
CA ALA A 335 -16.62 10.62 36.27
C ALA A 335 -16.33 9.27 36.96
N GLN A 336 -16.06 9.29 38.27
CA GLN A 336 -15.81 8.08 39.06
C GLN A 336 -17.02 7.13 39.10
N PRO A 337 -16.81 5.80 39.20
CA PRO A 337 -17.89 4.83 39.34
C PRO A 337 -18.60 4.97 40.69
N VAL A 338 -19.86 5.41 40.65
CA VAL A 338 -20.70 5.50 41.86
C VAL A 338 -21.20 4.12 42.25
N GLY A 339 -20.52 3.50 43.23
CA GLY A 339 -21.02 2.37 44.02
C GLY A 339 -20.78 0.95 43.44
N PRO A 340 -20.79 -0.07 44.31
CA PRO A 340 -20.59 -1.48 43.95
C PRO A 340 -21.85 -2.06 43.29
N GLY A 341 -21.99 -1.82 41.98
CA GLY A 341 -23.13 -2.32 41.19
C GLY A 341 -23.32 -1.64 39.84
N GLY A 342 -22.71 -0.47 39.63
CA GLY A 342 -22.77 0.25 38.36
C GLY A 342 -22.20 -0.57 37.20
N ARG A 343 -22.98 -0.71 36.10
CA ARG A 343 -22.47 -1.26 34.83
C ARG A 343 -21.25 -0.44 34.39
N ARG A 344 -20.15 -1.11 34.04
CA ARG A 344 -18.99 -0.45 33.41
C ARG A 344 -19.45 0.28 32.15
N LYS A 345 -19.25 1.60 32.10
CA LYS A 345 -19.54 2.42 30.92
C LYS A 345 -18.67 1.96 29.73
N PRO A 346 -19.19 1.96 28.49
CA PRO A 346 -18.40 1.59 27.33
C PRO A 346 -17.29 2.63 27.10
N ARG A 347 -16.08 2.15 26.80
CA ARG A 347 -15.07 2.93 26.09
C ARG A 347 -15.12 2.52 24.63
N LEU A 348 -15.02 3.48 23.71
CA LEU A 348 -14.79 3.20 22.29
C LEU A 348 -13.63 2.21 22.15
N LYS A 349 -13.91 1.04 21.56
CA LYS A 349 -12.89 0.04 21.26
C LYS A 349 -12.28 0.35 19.90
N HIS A 350 -11.14 1.02 19.87
CA HIS A 350 -10.39 1.22 18.63
C HIS A 350 -10.04 -0.12 17.94
N THR A 351 -9.70 -0.02 16.66
CA THR A 351 -9.35 -1.12 15.76
C THR A 351 -7.90 -1.01 15.29
N SER A 352 -7.33 0.18 15.17
CA SER A 352 -5.87 0.34 15.11
C SER A 352 -5.46 1.65 15.78
N GLU A 353 -4.20 1.77 16.18
CA GLU A 353 -3.63 3.07 16.54
C GLU A 353 -2.16 3.11 16.09
N ARG A 354 -1.61 4.32 15.97
CA ARG A 354 -0.27 4.62 15.45
C ARG A 354 0.34 5.77 16.25
N GLU A 355 1.65 5.75 16.47
CA GLU A 355 2.35 6.89 17.06
C GLU A 355 2.67 7.91 15.97
N LEU A 356 2.39 9.20 16.24
CA LEU A 356 2.72 10.28 15.30
C LEU A 356 4.20 10.64 15.44
N ILE A 357 5.06 10.01 14.64
CA ILE A 357 6.53 10.12 14.75
C ILE A 357 6.99 11.57 14.57
N TRP A 358 6.36 12.29 13.64
CA TRP A 358 6.63 13.70 13.36
C TRP A 358 6.15 14.66 14.46
N ALA A 359 5.38 14.21 15.45
CA ALA A 359 4.87 15.05 16.55
C ALA A 359 5.91 15.21 17.67
N ASP A 360 7.09 15.71 17.28
CA ASP A 360 8.30 15.87 18.10
C ASP A 360 8.31 17.13 19.00
N THR A 361 7.41 18.07 18.77
CA THR A 361 7.40 19.41 19.38
C THR A 361 6.01 19.80 19.86
N PRO A 362 5.85 20.58 20.94
CA PRO A 362 4.54 20.91 21.51
C PRO A 362 3.53 21.48 20.51
N LYS A 363 4.02 22.26 19.51
CA LYS A 363 3.21 22.77 18.40
C LYS A 363 2.70 21.65 17.49
N LYS A 364 3.57 20.74 17.01
CA LYS A 364 3.15 19.62 16.16
C LYS A 364 2.29 18.60 16.91
N GLN A 365 2.49 18.48 18.22
CA GLN A 365 1.65 17.65 19.08
C GLN A 365 0.25 18.24 19.29
N SER A 366 0.00 19.50 18.91
CA SER A 366 -1.28 20.16 19.12
C SER A 366 -2.38 19.56 18.25
N ARG A 367 -3.60 19.70 18.74
CA ARG A 367 -4.83 19.25 18.09
C ARG A 367 -5.11 20.08 16.84
N GLU A 368 -4.97 21.39 16.94
CA GLU A 368 -4.92 22.36 15.83
C GLU A 368 -3.97 21.89 14.73
N PHE A 369 -2.76 21.46 15.07
CA PHE A 369 -1.81 20.97 14.07
C PHE A 369 -2.29 19.69 13.37
N ALA A 370 -2.88 18.73 14.10
CA ALA A 370 -3.46 17.53 13.50
C ALA A 370 -4.64 17.88 12.57
N VAL A 371 -5.54 18.79 12.97
CA VAL A 371 -6.68 19.25 12.16
C VAL A 371 -6.23 20.05 10.94
N ALA A 372 -5.18 20.87 11.05
CA ALA A 372 -4.66 21.69 9.96
C ALA A 372 -3.65 20.97 9.03
N HIS A 373 -3.07 19.83 9.44
CA HIS A 373 -2.03 19.13 8.67
C HIS A 373 -2.32 17.65 8.40
N LEU A 374 -2.75 16.86 9.39
CA LEU A 374 -2.99 15.42 9.20
C LEU A 374 -4.35 15.15 8.53
N TYR A 375 -5.43 15.70 9.08
CA TYR A 375 -6.79 15.46 8.56
C TYR A 375 -6.99 15.95 7.11
N PRO A 376 -6.44 17.09 6.65
CA PRO A 376 -6.57 17.52 5.27
C PRO A 376 -5.89 16.54 4.31
N ARG A 377 -4.69 16.05 4.67
CA ARG A 377 -3.96 15.05 3.88
C ARG A 377 -4.70 13.72 3.75
N LEU A 378 -5.53 13.34 4.73
CA LEU A 378 -6.36 12.13 4.65
C LEU A 378 -7.65 12.41 3.88
N LEU A 379 -8.42 13.42 4.29
CA LEU A 379 -9.75 13.69 3.73
C LEU A 379 -9.68 14.18 2.28
N TYR A 380 -8.74 15.04 1.91
CA TYR A 380 -8.55 15.51 0.53
C TYR A 380 -8.13 14.38 -0.43
N THR A 381 -7.33 13.44 0.08
CA THR A 381 -6.76 12.34 -0.70
C THR A 381 -7.77 11.22 -0.94
N PHE A 382 -8.68 10.95 0.00
CA PHE A 382 -9.63 9.84 -0.10
C PHE A 382 -11.10 10.23 -0.38
N SER A 383 -11.48 11.51 -0.34
CA SER A 383 -12.84 11.95 -0.66
C SER A 383 -13.06 12.19 -2.16
N ASP A 384 -14.24 11.84 -2.64
CA ASP A 384 -14.73 12.22 -3.98
C ASP A 384 -15.30 13.65 -4.00
N VAL A 385 -15.95 14.05 -2.91
CA VAL A 385 -16.70 15.31 -2.81
C VAL A 385 -16.43 15.98 -1.47
N ILE A 386 -16.10 17.27 -1.47
CA ILE A 386 -15.81 18.01 -0.25
C ILE A 386 -16.77 19.20 -0.17
N CYS A 387 -17.61 19.18 0.87
CA CYS A 387 -18.63 20.19 1.08
C CYS A 387 -18.17 21.19 2.16
N PHE A 388 -18.04 22.45 1.77
CA PHE A 388 -17.67 23.55 2.65
C PHE A 388 -18.92 24.31 3.07
N VAL A 389 -19.31 24.20 4.34
CA VAL A 389 -20.48 24.92 4.87
C VAL A 389 -20.01 26.27 5.40
N LEU A 390 -20.46 27.35 4.75
CA LEU A 390 -19.98 28.71 4.99
C LEU A 390 -21.16 29.66 5.23
N ARG A 391 -21.03 30.55 6.22
CA ARG A 391 -22.00 31.65 6.45
C ARG A 391 -21.70 32.92 5.65
N ASN A 392 -20.44 33.09 5.20
CA ASN A 392 -20.01 34.24 4.40
C ASN A 392 -19.09 33.74 3.26
N PRO A 393 -19.30 34.18 2.00
CA PRO A 393 -18.42 33.83 0.88
C PRO A 393 -16.98 34.35 1.00
N SER A 394 -16.67 35.31 1.88
CA SER A 394 -15.31 35.80 2.11
C SER A 394 -14.32 34.76 2.64
N VAL A 395 -14.77 33.53 2.90
CA VAL A 395 -14.00 32.43 3.50
C VAL A 395 -13.37 31.50 2.43
N LEU A 396 -13.55 31.79 1.13
CA LEU A 396 -12.94 31.06 -0.01
C LEU A 396 -11.42 30.84 0.12
N GLU A 397 -10.69 31.74 0.80
CA GLU A 397 -9.24 31.61 1.05
C GLU A 397 -8.88 30.29 1.75
N ARG A 398 -9.64 29.93 2.79
CA ARG A 398 -9.38 28.73 3.60
C ARG A 398 -9.61 27.44 2.80
N LEU A 399 -10.49 27.45 1.80
CA LEU A 399 -10.69 26.33 0.87
C LEU A 399 -9.45 26.10 -0.01
N VAL A 400 -8.73 27.17 -0.38
CA VAL A 400 -7.48 27.12 -1.14
C VAL A 400 -6.31 26.73 -0.23
N ASP A 401 -6.19 27.30 0.98
CA ASP A 401 -5.16 26.92 1.96
C ASP A 401 -5.25 25.43 2.33
N TRP A 402 -6.45 24.93 2.62
CA TRP A 402 -6.70 23.53 3.00
C TRP A 402 -6.34 22.55 1.87
N ALA A 403 -6.69 22.89 0.63
CA ALA A 403 -6.27 22.12 -0.54
C ALA A 403 -4.76 22.18 -0.76
N ALA A 404 -4.14 23.36 -0.66
CA ALA A 404 -2.71 23.54 -0.86
C ALA A 404 -1.88 22.78 0.19
N ALA A 405 -2.38 22.64 1.42
CA ALA A 405 -1.75 21.84 2.47
C ALA A 405 -1.72 20.33 2.18
N ALA A 406 -2.65 19.83 1.35
CA ALA A 406 -2.80 18.42 1.02
C ALA A 406 -2.34 18.03 -0.40
N LEU A 407 -2.47 18.93 -1.39
CA LEU A 407 -2.25 18.59 -2.81
C LEU A 407 -0.86 18.02 -3.09
N GLU A 408 0.22 18.64 -2.57
CA GLU A 408 1.59 18.14 -2.75
C GLU A 408 1.92 16.87 -1.92
N LYS A 409 0.94 16.29 -1.21
CA LYS A 409 1.13 15.20 -0.23
C LYS A 409 0.55 13.85 -0.65
N SER A 410 0.00 13.77 -1.85
CA SER A 410 -0.18 12.53 -2.62
C SER A 410 0.78 12.50 -3.83
N SER A 411 1.00 11.35 -4.45
CA SER A 411 1.49 11.20 -5.84
C SER A 411 0.65 10.13 -6.54
N ASN A 412 0.59 10.17 -7.86
CA ASN A 412 -0.27 9.27 -8.65
C ASN A 412 -1.77 9.28 -8.24
N GLN A 413 -2.28 10.40 -7.69
CA GLN A 413 -3.69 10.53 -7.29
C GLN A 413 -4.58 10.63 -8.55
N PRO A 414 -5.51 9.68 -8.78
CA PRO A 414 -6.23 9.58 -10.05
C PRO A 414 -7.21 10.73 -10.28
N VAL A 415 -7.87 11.19 -9.22
CA VAL A 415 -8.94 12.20 -9.26
C VAL A 415 -8.77 13.18 -8.10
N LEU A 416 -8.92 14.48 -8.37
CA LEU A 416 -9.01 15.51 -7.34
C LEU A 416 -10.47 15.59 -6.84
N PRO A 417 -10.70 15.89 -5.56
CA PRO A 417 -12.06 16.02 -5.04
C PRO A 417 -12.86 17.09 -5.79
N HIS A 418 -14.17 16.89 -5.91
CA HIS A 418 -15.11 17.93 -6.33
C HIS A 418 -15.44 18.82 -5.12
N ALA A 419 -15.53 20.14 -5.31
CA ALA A 419 -15.93 21.08 -4.26
C ALA A 419 -17.41 21.49 -4.39
N ILE A 420 -18.12 21.50 -3.25
CA ILE A 420 -19.46 22.10 -3.14
C ILE A 420 -19.44 23.14 -2.01
N LEU A 421 -19.71 24.39 -2.33
CA LEU A 421 -19.88 25.48 -1.37
C LEU A 421 -21.34 25.54 -0.94
N VAL A 422 -21.60 25.32 0.34
CA VAL A 422 -22.94 25.44 0.93
C VAL A 422 -23.02 26.76 1.68
N LEU A 423 -23.61 27.78 1.04
CA LEU A 423 -23.82 29.10 1.63
C LEU A 423 -25.03 29.06 2.56
N ASN A 424 -24.78 28.71 3.82
CA ASN A 424 -25.79 28.59 4.86
C ASN A 424 -26.23 29.97 5.37
N ALA A 425 -27.48 30.06 5.86
CA ALA A 425 -28.11 31.28 6.33
C ALA A 425 -28.11 32.44 5.30
N SER A 426 -28.37 32.10 4.03
CA SER A 426 -28.57 33.09 2.96
C SER A 426 -29.83 33.95 3.22
N GLU A 427 -29.77 35.25 2.91
CA GLU A 427 -30.91 36.17 3.13
C GLU A 427 -32.10 35.82 2.21
N ASN A 428 -33.34 36.04 2.68
CA ASN A 428 -34.56 35.60 1.99
C ASN A 428 -34.99 36.49 0.81
N ASP A 429 -34.36 37.65 0.65
CA ASP A 429 -34.57 38.67 -0.39
C ASP A 429 -33.62 38.53 -1.59
N ILE A 430 -32.79 37.48 -1.62
CA ILE A 430 -31.95 37.13 -2.77
C ILE A 430 -32.83 36.79 -4.01
N PRO A 431 -32.49 37.31 -5.20
CA PRO A 431 -33.18 37.02 -6.47
C PRO A 431 -33.49 35.53 -6.72
N GLU A 432 -34.63 35.26 -7.38
CA GLU A 432 -35.18 33.90 -7.52
C GLU A 432 -34.26 32.96 -8.35
N ASP A 433 -33.60 33.53 -9.36
CA ASP A 433 -32.61 32.88 -10.23
C ASP A 433 -31.35 32.42 -9.49
N LEU A 434 -30.95 33.12 -8.42
CA LEU A 434 -29.76 32.78 -7.61
C LEU A 434 -30.02 31.66 -6.60
N TRP A 435 -31.21 31.07 -6.57
CA TRP A 435 -31.49 29.77 -5.94
C TRP A 435 -31.29 28.60 -6.91
N ASP A 436 -30.86 28.85 -8.14
CA ASP A 436 -30.29 27.80 -8.97
C ASP A 436 -28.79 27.61 -8.74
N VAL A 437 -28.31 26.36 -8.84
CA VAL A 437 -26.93 25.99 -8.52
C VAL A 437 -25.97 26.58 -9.53
N ASP A 438 -26.33 26.57 -10.82
CA ASP A 438 -25.42 27.02 -11.87
C ASP A 438 -25.33 28.56 -11.85
N ASN A 439 -26.48 29.25 -11.80
CA ASN A 439 -26.56 30.70 -11.62
C ASN A 439 -25.88 31.19 -10.32
N ALA A 440 -26.07 30.50 -9.19
CA ALA A 440 -25.42 30.84 -7.92
C ALA A 440 -23.91 30.66 -7.97
N THR A 441 -23.43 29.69 -8.76
CA THR A 441 -22.00 29.44 -8.97
C THR A 441 -21.40 30.54 -9.83
N GLU A 442 -22.00 30.82 -10.99
CA GLU A 442 -21.56 31.87 -11.91
C GLU A 442 -21.56 33.25 -11.22
N SER A 443 -22.68 33.66 -10.61
CA SER A 443 -22.80 34.93 -9.88
C SER A 443 -21.77 35.08 -8.75
N LEU A 444 -21.48 34.01 -8.00
CA LEU A 444 -20.44 34.06 -6.97
C LEU A 444 -19.05 34.23 -7.60
N MET A 445 -18.74 33.52 -8.67
CA MET A 445 -17.44 33.63 -9.35
C MET A 445 -17.25 35.01 -10.00
N GLU A 446 -18.28 35.56 -10.64
CA GLU A 446 -18.26 36.94 -11.17
C GLU A 446 -18.00 37.97 -10.06
N SER A 447 -18.71 37.86 -8.93
CA SER A 447 -18.54 38.77 -7.79
C SER A 447 -17.12 38.77 -7.20
N LEU A 448 -16.37 37.69 -7.44
CA LEU A 448 -15.01 37.47 -6.96
C LEU A 448 -13.95 37.57 -8.07
N ALA A 449 -14.33 37.81 -9.33
CA ALA A 449 -13.44 37.67 -10.48
C ALA A 449 -12.15 38.52 -10.38
N ARG A 450 -12.25 39.73 -9.80
CA ARG A 450 -11.10 40.64 -9.61
C ARG A 450 -10.35 40.42 -8.30
N THR A 451 -10.90 39.66 -7.37
CA THR A 451 -10.34 39.44 -6.02
C THR A 451 -9.01 38.69 -6.05
N VAL A 452 -8.72 37.91 -7.11
CA VAL A 452 -7.43 37.22 -7.34
C VAL A 452 -6.23 38.16 -7.23
N TYR A 453 -6.38 39.39 -7.71
CA TYR A 453 -5.30 40.38 -7.78
C TYR A 453 -5.23 41.27 -6.55
N GLN A 454 -6.36 41.40 -5.82
CA GLN A 454 -6.52 42.28 -4.67
C GLN A 454 -6.21 41.58 -3.35
N ASN A 455 -6.57 40.30 -3.23
CA ASN A 455 -6.33 39.50 -2.04
C ASN A 455 -4.91 38.90 -2.03
N SER A 456 -4.20 39.03 -0.90
CA SER A 456 -2.82 38.54 -0.76
C SER A 456 -2.70 37.02 -0.86
N THR A 457 -3.66 36.28 -0.30
CA THR A 457 -3.68 34.80 -0.29
C THR A 457 -3.93 34.26 -1.69
N PHE A 458 -4.95 34.76 -2.40
CA PHE A 458 -5.20 34.37 -3.79
C PHE A 458 -4.07 34.80 -4.71
N LYS A 459 -3.49 35.99 -4.53
CA LYS A 459 -2.33 36.44 -5.33
C LYS A 459 -1.13 35.51 -5.17
N ARG A 460 -0.84 35.05 -3.94
CA ARG A 460 0.19 34.04 -3.63
C ARG A 460 -0.03 32.74 -4.40
N TYR A 461 -1.24 32.17 -4.35
CA TYR A 461 -1.52 30.89 -5.00
C TYR A 461 -1.70 30.99 -6.51
N ALA A 462 -2.27 32.09 -7.02
CA ALA A 462 -2.32 32.37 -8.45
C ALA A 462 -0.91 32.54 -9.03
N GLN A 463 0.00 33.22 -8.33
CA GLN A 463 1.41 33.28 -8.73
C GLN A 463 2.07 31.90 -8.72
N PHE A 464 1.86 31.10 -7.66
CA PHE A 464 2.38 29.72 -7.58
C PHE A 464 2.01 28.87 -8.80
N TRP A 465 0.77 29.02 -9.31
CA TRP A 465 0.29 28.31 -10.50
C TRP A 465 0.74 28.92 -11.83
N ARG A 466 0.78 30.26 -11.95
CA ARG A 466 1.31 30.96 -13.13
C ARG A 466 2.80 30.66 -13.37
N GLU A 467 3.60 30.56 -12.31
CA GLU A 467 4.99 30.09 -12.36
C GLU A 467 5.15 28.65 -12.89
N ARG A 468 4.05 27.88 -12.90
CA ARG A 468 3.96 26.46 -13.26
C ARG A 468 3.17 26.26 -14.57
N ASN A 469 3.15 27.28 -15.43
CA ASN A 469 2.50 27.31 -16.75
C ASN A 469 0.97 27.11 -16.73
N ARG A 470 0.29 27.38 -15.60
CA ARG A 470 -1.18 27.39 -15.55
C ARG A 470 -1.69 28.83 -15.59
N SER A 471 -2.52 29.17 -16.58
CA SER A 471 -3.22 30.47 -16.52
C SER A 471 -4.21 30.44 -15.36
N VAL A 472 -4.23 31.54 -14.61
CA VAL A 472 -5.14 31.78 -13.49
C VAL A 472 -5.50 33.25 -13.59
N GLU A 473 -6.68 33.56 -14.10
CA GLU A 473 -7.15 34.93 -14.36
C GLU A 473 -8.31 35.29 -13.41
N SER A 474 -9.07 34.29 -12.98
CA SER A 474 -10.20 34.37 -12.07
C SER A 474 -10.02 33.52 -10.79
N VAL A 475 -10.88 33.75 -9.78
CA VAL A 475 -10.91 32.89 -8.57
C VAL A 475 -11.37 31.48 -8.93
N GLN A 476 -12.21 31.34 -9.97
CA GLN A 476 -12.66 30.05 -10.49
C GLN A 476 -11.48 29.23 -11.03
N ASP A 477 -10.58 29.82 -11.83
CA ASP A 477 -9.37 29.14 -12.31
C ASP A 477 -8.48 28.68 -11.16
N LEU A 478 -8.36 29.51 -10.13
CA LEU A 478 -7.59 29.19 -8.94
C LEU A 478 -8.20 28.01 -8.19
N VAL A 479 -9.51 27.98 -7.96
CA VAL A 479 -10.19 26.88 -7.26
C VAL A 479 -10.15 25.59 -8.10
N LEU A 480 -10.36 25.67 -9.42
CA LEU A 480 -10.22 24.54 -10.35
C LEU A 480 -8.76 24.08 -10.53
N SER A 481 -7.79 24.80 -9.96
CA SER A 481 -6.41 24.32 -9.82
C SER A 481 -6.21 23.34 -8.67
N TYR A 482 -7.21 23.21 -7.79
CA TYR A 482 -7.21 22.27 -6.67
C TYR A 482 -8.34 21.24 -6.76
N TYR A 483 -9.52 21.60 -7.28
CA TYR A 483 -10.70 20.74 -7.29
C TYR A 483 -11.18 20.40 -8.71
N SER A 484 -11.74 19.21 -8.90
CA SER A 484 -12.25 18.75 -10.21
C SER A 484 -13.50 19.49 -10.70
N SER A 485 -14.28 20.07 -9.79
CA SER A 485 -15.35 21.03 -10.12
C SER A 485 -15.66 21.91 -8.92
N LEU A 486 -16.40 22.99 -9.14
CA LEU A 486 -16.99 23.83 -8.10
C LEU A 486 -18.49 23.96 -8.34
N ARG A 487 -19.30 23.87 -7.28
CA ARG A 487 -20.75 24.20 -7.29
C ARG A 487 -21.11 24.99 -6.05
N VAL A 488 -22.09 25.88 -6.14
CA VAL A 488 -22.61 26.70 -5.03
C VAL A 488 -24.07 26.36 -4.78
N VAL A 489 -24.42 25.99 -3.55
CA VAL A 489 -25.79 25.78 -3.10
C VAL A 489 -26.10 26.76 -1.97
N ARG A 490 -27.21 27.49 -2.06
CA ARG A 490 -27.64 28.47 -1.05
C ARG A 490 -28.72 27.87 -0.16
N ILE A 491 -28.52 27.85 1.15
CA ILE A 491 -29.56 27.47 2.11
C ILE A 491 -30.13 28.75 2.71
N PRO A 492 -31.44 29.03 2.57
CA PRO A 492 -32.04 30.25 3.10
C PRO A 492 -32.11 30.25 4.63
N THR A 493 -32.11 31.45 5.20
CA THR A 493 -32.46 31.69 6.61
C THR A 493 -33.86 31.16 6.97
N THR A 494 -34.08 30.90 8.27
CA THR A 494 -35.34 30.39 8.81
C THR A 494 -36.56 31.16 8.30
N GLY A 495 -37.55 30.47 7.74
CA GLY A 495 -38.80 31.09 7.29
C GLY A 495 -39.40 30.50 6.01
N ARG A 496 -38.61 29.82 5.16
CA ARG A 496 -39.06 29.23 3.88
C ARG A 496 -38.82 27.70 3.81
N PRO A 497 -39.59 26.86 4.54
CA PRO A 497 -39.26 25.42 4.66
C PRO A 497 -39.39 24.62 3.36
N LYS A 498 -40.21 25.07 2.40
CA LYS A 498 -40.30 24.45 1.07
C LYS A 498 -39.00 24.67 0.28
N LEU A 499 -38.54 25.93 0.19
CA LEU A 499 -37.27 26.27 -0.43
C LEU A 499 -36.08 25.59 0.26
N ILE A 500 -36.06 25.53 1.60
CA ILE A 500 -35.02 24.79 2.34
C ILE A 500 -34.95 23.34 1.85
N ARG A 501 -36.08 22.63 1.81
CA ARG A 501 -36.12 21.24 1.32
C ARG A 501 -35.62 21.14 -0.12
N GLU A 502 -36.04 22.04 -1.02
CA GLU A 502 -35.64 22.03 -2.43
C GLU A 502 -34.13 22.28 -2.62
N GLN A 503 -33.54 23.22 -1.86
CA GLN A 503 -32.10 23.47 -1.88
C GLN A 503 -31.30 22.30 -1.28
N VAL A 504 -31.85 21.67 -0.26
CA VAL A 504 -31.26 20.48 0.36
C VAL A 504 -31.32 19.27 -0.59
N GLU A 505 -32.41 19.09 -1.33
CA GLU A 505 -32.52 18.10 -2.42
C GLU A 505 -31.47 18.38 -3.52
N LYS A 506 -31.32 19.65 -3.97
CA LYS A 506 -30.26 20.06 -4.90
C LYS A 506 -28.84 19.76 -4.39
N LEU A 507 -28.57 19.93 -3.08
CA LEU A 507 -27.29 19.54 -2.46
C LEU A 507 -27.08 18.02 -2.52
N SER A 508 -28.10 17.23 -2.20
CA SER A 508 -28.03 15.76 -2.27
C SER A 508 -27.70 15.27 -3.68
N ASP A 509 -28.33 15.86 -4.69
CA ASP A 509 -28.14 15.47 -6.08
C ASP A 509 -26.80 15.99 -6.65
N GLY A 510 -26.33 17.15 -6.19
CA GLY A 510 -24.98 17.64 -6.46
C GLY A 510 -23.89 16.70 -5.94
N ILE A 511 -24.05 16.18 -4.71
CA ILE A 511 -23.14 15.18 -4.12
C ILE A 511 -23.18 13.87 -4.92
N ARG A 512 -24.39 13.33 -5.18
CA ARG A 512 -24.55 12.11 -5.99
C ARG A 512 -23.92 12.22 -7.38
N TRP A 513 -24.12 13.36 -8.05
CA TRP A 513 -23.51 13.64 -9.35
C TRP A 513 -21.97 13.66 -9.26
N ALA A 514 -21.41 14.40 -8.31
CA ALA A 514 -19.96 14.53 -8.17
C ALA A 514 -19.29 13.19 -7.77
N SER A 515 -19.89 12.44 -6.84
CA SER A 515 -19.45 11.08 -6.50
C SER A 515 -19.49 10.14 -7.71
N LYS A 516 -20.54 10.22 -8.54
CA LYS A 516 -20.65 9.44 -9.78
C LYS A 516 -19.53 9.80 -10.77
N GLN A 517 -19.25 11.08 -11.00
CA GLN A 517 -18.20 11.52 -11.92
C GLN A 517 -16.80 11.08 -11.46
N SER A 518 -16.49 11.23 -10.16
CA SER A 518 -15.23 10.71 -9.61
C SER A 518 -15.12 9.19 -9.79
N ARG A 519 -16.22 8.45 -9.56
CA ARG A 519 -16.25 6.99 -9.73
C ARG A 519 -16.04 6.56 -11.19
N GLU A 520 -16.71 7.21 -12.13
CA GLU A 520 -16.55 6.96 -13.58
C GLU A 520 -15.11 7.25 -14.00
N ARG A 521 -14.52 8.36 -13.54
CA ARG A 521 -13.12 8.69 -13.84
C ARG A 521 -12.11 7.73 -13.21
N LYS A 522 -12.34 7.26 -11.98
CA LYS A 522 -11.53 6.21 -11.33
C LYS A 522 -11.62 4.88 -12.10
N LEU A 523 -12.78 4.56 -12.67
CA LEU A 523 -12.97 3.37 -13.51
C LEU A 523 -12.18 3.47 -14.83
N GLU A 524 -12.27 4.60 -15.54
CA GLU A 524 -11.50 4.88 -16.76
C GLU A 524 -9.99 4.71 -16.55
N LEU A 525 -9.47 5.16 -15.39
CA LEU A 525 -8.06 5.07 -15.02
C LEU A 525 -7.65 3.71 -14.43
N ARG A 526 -8.56 2.72 -14.36
CA ARG A 526 -8.38 1.41 -13.70
C ARG A 526 -7.91 1.53 -12.24
N MET A 527 -8.36 2.56 -11.54
CA MET A 527 -8.05 2.88 -10.12
C MET A 527 -9.30 2.96 -9.24
N LEU A 528 -10.40 2.31 -9.66
CA LEU A 528 -11.59 2.16 -8.84
C LEU A 528 -11.38 1.02 -7.83
N LEU A 529 -11.41 1.35 -6.53
CA LEU A 529 -11.22 0.39 -5.45
C LEU A 529 -12.57 -0.19 -5.01
N ASP A 530 -12.61 -1.50 -4.77
CA ASP A 530 -13.76 -2.14 -4.11
C ASP A 530 -13.73 -1.93 -2.59
N ALA A 531 -14.83 -2.28 -1.93
CA ALA A 531 -14.98 -2.08 -0.49
C ALA A 531 -14.01 -2.91 0.39
N GLU A 532 -13.39 -3.98 -0.15
CA GLU A 532 -12.34 -4.78 0.50
C GLU A 532 -10.95 -4.23 0.20
N ASP A 533 -10.70 -3.74 -1.02
CA ASP A 533 -9.44 -3.14 -1.44
C ASP A 533 -9.20 -1.77 -0.79
N PHE A 534 -10.27 -1.00 -0.55
CA PHE A 534 -10.16 0.35 0.03
C PHE A 534 -9.58 0.36 1.45
N ALA A 535 -9.91 -0.63 2.30
CA ALA A 535 -9.45 -0.66 3.69
C ALA A 535 -7.90 -0.85 3.81
N PRO A 536 -7.25 -1.76 3.07
CA PRO A 536 -5.79 -1.81 2.92
C PRO A 536 -5.17 -0.49 2.46
N TYR A 537 -5.72 0.18 1.44
CA TYR A 537 -5.23 1.49 0.99
C TYR A 537 -5.27 2.55 2.10
N LEU A 538 -6.39 2.61 2.82
CA LEU A 538 -6.58 3.52 3.94
C LEU A 538 -5.58 3.22 5.08
N SER A 539 -5.35 1.95 5.40
CA SER A 539 -4.33 1.56 6.39
C SER A 539 -2.94 2.01 5.96
N ASN A 540 -2.54 1.72 4.71
CA ASN A 540 -1.23 2.14 4.17
C ASN A 540 -1.04 3.66 4.25
N ALA A 541 -2.09 4.46 4.03
CA ALA A 541 -2.03 5.91 4.18
C ALA A 541 -1.99 6.36 5.64
N PHE A 542 -2.72 5.70 6.55
CA PHE A 542 -2.61 5.96 7.99
C PHE A 542 -1.20 5.66 8.51
N ASP A 543 -0.58 4.57 8.06
CA ASP A 543 0.82 4.23 8.38
C ASP A 543 1.78 5.30 7.83
N HIS A 544 1.68 5.61 6.53
CA HIS A 544 2.50 6.64 5.87
C HIS A 544 2.42 8.01 6.55
N PHE A 545 1.21 8.54 6.80
CA PHE A 545 1.05 9.86 7.41
C PHE A 545 1.26 9.88 8.94
N ALA A 546 1.30 8.72 9.61
CA ALA A 546 1.76 8.65 11.00
C ALA A 546 3.30 8.74 11.08
N GLU A 547 4.02 8.14 10.12
CA GLU A 547 5.48 8.25 10.03
C GLU A 547 5.91 9.64 9.52
N ASN A 548 5.30 10.16 8.44
CA ASN A 548 5.80 11.36 7.74
C ASN A 548 4.70 12.20 7.03
N LEU A 549 4.65 13.51 7.31
CA LEU A 549 3.72 14.47 6.65
C LEU A 549 4.31 15.20 5.43
N ASN A 550 5.58 14.98 5.11
CA ASN A 550 6.32 15.73 4.09
C ASN A 550 6.45 14.98 2.77
N THR A 551 6.64 13.65 2.82
CA THR A 551 6.68 12.76 1.65
C THR A 551 5.28 12.51 1.10
N PRO A 552 5.09 12.47 -0.24
CA PRO A 552 3.80 12.15 -0.83
C PRO A 552 3.42 10.69 -0.61
N PHE A 553 2.14 10.41 -0.36
CA PHE A 553 1.58 9.06 -0.41
C PHE A 553 1.32 8.65 -1.86
N ASP A 554 1.96 7.57 -2.33
CA ASP A 554 1.86 7.13 -3.72
C ASP A 554 0.78 6.06 -3.91
N PHE A 555 -0.29 6.41 -4.63
CA PHE A 555 -1.41 5.50 -4.88
C PHE A 555 -1.04 4.31 -5.76
N VAL A 556 -0.14 4.50 -6.73
CA VAL A 556 0.26 3.43 -7.66
C VAL A 556 1.18 2.45 -6.94
N GLN A 557 2.11 2.94 -6.10
CA GLN A 557 2.88 2.07 -5.22
C GLN A 557 1.98 1.31 -4.22
N ALA A 558 1.00 1.97 -3.62
CA ALA A 558 0.02 1.32 -2.75
C ALA A 558 -0.82 0.28 -3.51
N SER A 559 -1.09 0.49 -4.81
CA SER A 559 -1.81 -0.48 -5.65
C SER A 559 -1.09 -1.81 -5.76
N PHE A 560 0.24 -1.84 -5.88
CA PHE A 560 0.98 -3.10 -6.03
C PHE A 560 1.07 -3.91 -4.74
N VAL A 561 0.91 -3.26 -3.58
CA VAL A 561 0.84 -3.95 -2.27
C VAL A 561 -0.50 -4.67 -2.11
N ASN A 562 -1.58 -4.10 -2.65
CA ASN A 562 -2.95 -4.57 -2.45
C ASN A 562 -3.46 -5.44 -3.62
N SER A 563 -2.96 -5.21 -4.83
CA SER A 563 -3.30 -5.90 -6.07
C SER A 563 -2.01 -6.22 -6.84
N PRO A 564 -1.33 -7.34 -6.53
CA PRO A 564 -0.08 -7.71 -7.18
C PRO A 564 -0.27 -7.97 -8.68
N ILE A 565 0.77 -7.72 -9.47
CA ILE A 565 0.77 -8.03 -10.91
C ILE A 565 0.50 -9.53 -11.09
N PRO A 566 -0.42 -9.93 -12.00
CA PRO A 566 -0.76 -11.33 -12.23
C PRO A 566 0.46 -12.24 -12.47
N ASN A 567 0.32 -13.52 -12.11
CA ASN A 567 1.32 -14.56 -12.32
C ASN A 567 1.04 -15.32 -13.63
N ASP A 568 0.55 -14.64 -14.66
CA ASP A 568 0.38 -15.16 -16.02
C ASP A 568 1.53 -14.70 -16.92
N PHE A 569 1.53 -15.11 -18.20
CA PHE A 569 2.60 -14.75 -19.13
C PHE A 569 2.74 -13.23 -19.32
N GLY A 570 1.63 -12.49 -19.45
CA GLY A 570 1.64 -11.04 -19.61
C GLY A 570 2.17 -10.31 -18.37
N GLY A 571 1.69 -10.69 -17.18
CA GLY A 571 2.18 -10.16 -15.91
C GLY A 571 3.66 -10.48 -15.66
N ASN A 572 4.13 -11.65 -16.09
CA ASN A 572 5.54 -12.04 -15.97
C ASN A 572 6.46 -11.29 -16.96
N ILE A 573 6.00 -10.98 -18.18
CA ILE A 573 6.68 -10.05 -19.09
C ILE A 573 6.76 -8.66 -18.46
N LEU A 574 5.64 -8.14 -17.93
CA LEU A 574 5.60 -6.84 -17.28
C LEU A 574 6.61 -6.74 -16.13
N LYS A 575 6.58 -7.68 -15.17
CA LYS A 575 7.53 -7.66 -14.04
C LYS A 575 8.99 -7.72 -14.51
N LEU A 576 9.30 -8.51 -15.56
CA LEU A 576 10.65 -8.52 -16.13
C LEU A 576 11.01 -7.16 -16.76
N ALA A 577 10.08 -6.50 -17.47
CA ALA A 577 10.28 -5.16 -18.00
C ALA A 577 10.59 -4.14 -16.88
N LEU A 578 9.93 -4.25 -15.73
CA LEU A 578 10.22 -3.42 -14.54
C LEU A 578 11.61 -3.70 -13.98
N GLN A 579 12.02 -4.97 -13.92
CA GLN A 579 13.37 -5.35 -13.46
C GLN A 579 14.46 -4.81 -14.40
N VAL A 580 14.23 -4.83 -15.72
CA VAL A 580 15.15 -4.20 -16.70
C VAL A 580 15.15 -2.68 -16.54
N MET A 581 13.98 -2.05 -16.40
CA MET A 581 13.84 -0.60 -16.17
C MET A 581 14.61 -0.13 -14.93
N GLU A 582 14.54 -0.86 -13.81
CA GLU A 582 15.29 -0.56 -12.59
C GLU A 582 16.81 -0.65 -12.81
N CYS A 583 17.28 -1.68 -13.54
CA CYS A 583 18.70 -1.84 -13.85
C CYS A 583 19.22 -0.83 -14.89
N TRP A 584 18.33 -0.25 -15.70
CA TRP A 584 18.69 0.65 -16.81
C TRP A 584 18.47 2.14 -16.52
N VAL A 585 18.13 2.49 -15.27
CA VAL A 585 17.68 3.82 -14.82
C VAL A 585 18.46 5.03 -15.39
N ASP A 586 19.78 4.94 -15.54
CA ASP A 586 20.62 6.05 -16.03
C ASP A 586 20.56 6.30 -17.55
N VAL A 587 20.01 5.35 -18.31
CA VAL A 587 19.99 5.34 -19.79
C VAL A 587 18.56 5.15 -20.33
N ALA A 588 17.57 5.01 -19.45
CA ALA A 588 16.24 4.49 -19.77
C ALA A 588 15.42 5.40 -20.69
N LYS A 589 15.43 5.08 -21.99
CA LYS A 589 14.24 5.15 -22.86
C LYS A 589 13.47 3.83 -22.74
N ALA A 590 12.15 3.85 -22.88
CA ALA A 590 11.34 2.63 -22.76
C ALA A 590 11.46 1.68 -23.97
N ALA A 591 11.61 2.18 -25.18
CA ALA A 591 11.65 1.36 -26.39
C ALA A 591 12.76 0.27 -26.38
N PRO A 592 14.03 0.59 -26.03
CA PRO A 592 15.08 -0.43 -25.89
C PRO A 592 14.75 -1.57 -24.91
N ILE A 593 13.89 -1.34 -23.92
CA ILE A 593 13.47 -2.39 -22.98
C ILE A 593 12.64 -3.44 -23.72
N PHE A 594 11.63 -3.02 -24.51
CA PHE A 594 10.77 -3.94 -25.26
C PHE A 594 11.47 -4.56 -26.48
N GLU A 595 12.41 -3.84 -27.10
CA GLU A 595 13.32 -4.38 -28.11
C GLU A 595 14.15 -5.56 -27.55
N GLU A 596 14.78 -5.38 -26.38
CA GLU A 596 15.56 -6.43 -25.69
C GLU A 596 14.67 -7.61 -25.26
N LEU A 597 13.49 -7.32 -24.70
CA LEU A 597 12.53 -8.35 -24.26
C LEU A 597 12.02 -9.21 -25.41
N SER A 598 11.80 -8.63 -26.60
CA SER A 598 11.25 -9.33 -27.78
C SER A 598 11.99 -10.64 -28.08
N TYR A 599 13.32 -10.68 -27.88
CA TYR A 599 14.12 -11.88 -28.12
C TYR A 599 13.90 -12.98 -27.08
N LEU A 600 13.87 -12.64 -25.78
CA LEU A 600 13.60 -13.61 -24.72
C LEU A 600 12.14 -14.08 -24.73
N VAL A 601 11.20 -13.17 -24.97
CA VAL A 601 9.76 -13.47 -25.06
C VAL A 601 9.48 -14.42 -26.22
N ALA A 602 10.01 -14.14 -27.42
CA ALA A 602 9.88 -15.03 -28.58
C ALA A 602 10.48 -16.42 -28.32
N SER A 603 11.64 -16.49 -27.66
CA SER A 603 12.27 -17.75 -27.30
C SER A 603 11.47 -18.53 -26.24
N SER A 604 10.81 -17.84 -25.33
CA SER A 604 9.93 -18.43 -24.32
C SER A 604 8.67 -19.00 -24.97
N ILE A 605 8.05 -18.28 -25.90
CA ILE A 605 6.90 -18.75 -26.71
C ILE A 605 7.27 -20.02 -27.49
N LEU A 606 8.46 -20.06 -28.10
CA LEU A 606 8.93 -21.23 -28.85
C LEU A 606 9.13 -22.46 -27.94
N LEU A 607 9.71 -22.25 -26.75
CA LEU A 607 9.89 -23.31 -25.75
C LEU A 607 8.55 -23.83 -25.22
N ASP A 608 7.57 -22.95 -24.99
CA ASP A 608 6.23 -23.34 -24.55
C ASP A 608 5.48 -24.13 -25.63
N ALA A 609 5.46 -23.62 -26.88
CA ALA A 609 4.84 -24.29 -28.00
C ALA A 609 5.39 -25.71 -28.22
N ALA A 610 6.70 -25.91 -28.07
CA ALA A 610 7.34 -27.22 -28.19
C ALA A 610 6.95 -28.16 -27.03
N ARG A 611 6.92 -27.67 -25.77
CA ARG A 611 6.49 -28.43 -24.59
C ARG A 611 5.03 -28.89 -24.68
N HIS A 612 4.14 -27.98 -25.06
CA HIS A 612 2.72 -28.24 -25.21
C HIS A 612 2.33 -28.86 -26.56
N LYS A 613 3.31 -29.09 -27.45
CA LYS A 613 3.14 -29.69 -28.79
C LYS A 613 2.13 -28.94 -29.65
N ILE A 614 2.13 -27.61 -29.54
CA ILE A 614 1.28 -26.70 -30.31
C ILE A 614 1.76 -26.72 -31.76
N ARG A 615 1.04 -27.43 -32.62
CA ARG A 615 1.41 -27.60 -34.03
C ARG A 615 0.99 -26.40 -34.86
N GLY A 616 1.90 -25.88 -35.67
CA GLY A 616 1.58 -24.87 -36.69
C GLY A 616 2.80 -24.22 -37.31
N THR A 617 2.58 -23.23 -38.17
CA THR A 617 3.59 -22.21 -38.49
C THR A 617 3.72 -21.18 -37.37
N ALA A 618 4.76 -20.34 -37.38
CA ALA A 618 4.85 -19.22 -36.43
C ALA A 618 3.61 -18.32 -36.50
N GLU A 619 3.11 -18.07 -37.71
CA GLU A 619 1.86 -17.34 -38.01
C GLU A 619 0.61 -17.96 -37.35
N GLN A 620 0.57 -19.29 -37.17
CA GLN A 620 -0.54 -19.99 -36.52
C GLN A 620 -0.39 -20.07 -34.98
N ILE A 621 0.84 -20.07 -34.48
CA ILE A 621 1.15 -20.18 -33.06
C ILE A 621 1.06 -18.80 -32.38
N PHE A 622 1.68 -17.78 -32.98
CA PHE A 622 1.86 -16.45 -32.38
C PHE A 622 0.57 -15.71 -31.97
N PRO A 623 -0.55 -15.79 -32.72
CA PRO A 623 -1.79 -15.08 -32.36
C PRO A 623 -2.33 -15.40 -30.95
N GLN A 624 -2.02 -16.59 -30.41
CA GLN A 624 -2.43 -17.03 -29.07
C GLN A 624 -1.76 -16.24 -27.94
N TYR A 625 -0.68 -15.50 -28.24
CA TYR A 625 0.11 -14.77 -27.24
C TYR A 625 -0.05 -13.25 -27.31
N LEU A 626 -0.71 -12.72 -28.36
CA LEU A 626 -0.82 -11.27 -28.62
C LEU A 626 -1.44 -10.51 -27.44
N GLU A 627 -2.52 -11.02 -26.86
CA GLU A 627 -3.18 -10.40 -25.70
C GLU A 627 -2.24 -10.27 -24.49
N HIS A 628 -1.36 -11.25 -24.25
CA HIS A 628 -0.37 -11.16 -23.16
C HIS A 628 0.72 -10.13 -23.44
N LEU A 629 1.15 -9.98 -24.70
CA LEU A 629 2.11 -8.93 -25.10
C LEU A 629 1.49 -7.55 -24.94
N ASP A 630 0.24 -7.39 -25.39
CA ASP A 630 -0.49 -6.13 -25.35
C ASP A 630 -0.79 -5.71 -23.92
N ASN A 631 -1.29 -6.62 -23.09
CA ASN A 631 -1.54 -6.38 -21.67
C ASN A 631 -0.24 -6.01 -20.91
N ALA A 632 0.89 -6.63 -21.24
CA ALA A 632 2.18 -6.29 -20.63
C ALA A 632 2.63 -4.87 -21.01
N LEU A 633 2.55 -4.51 -22.29
CA LEU A 633 2.92 -3.19 -22.79
C LEU A 633 1.97 -2.08 -22.31
N GLU A 634 0.65 -2.30 -22.36
CA GLU A 634 -0.35 -1.34 -21.91
C GLU A 634 -0.17 -1.02 -20.42
N ASN A 635 -0.08 -2.06 -19.56
CA ASN A 635 0.14 -1.85 -18.13
C ASN A 635 1.49 -1.18 -17.85
N PHE A 636 2.56 -1.50 -18.59
CA PHE A 636 3.84 -0.81 -18.46
C PHE A 636 3.71 0.69 -18.76
N CYS A 637 3.15 1.03 -19.94
CA CYS A 637 2.94 2.42 -20.36
C CYS A 637 2.05 3.21 -19.39
N ASP A 638 1.02 2.57 -18.84
CA ASP A 638 -0.01 3.29 -18.10
C ASP A 638 0.21 3.33 -16.59
N ARG A 639 0.83 2.29 -16.01
CA ARG A 639 0.98 2.14 -14.54
C ARG A 639 2.43 2.19 -14.06
N HIS A 640 3.42 2.18 -14.95
CA HIS A 640 4.82 2.05 -14.55
C HIS A 640 5.78 3.02 -15.22
N TRP A 641 5.58 3.39 -16.49
CA TRP A 641 6.43 4.37 -17.16
C TRP A 641 6.17 5.78 -16.60
N PRO A 642 7.17 6.44 -15.98
CA PRO A 642 6.97 7.76 -15.40
C PRO A 642 7.05 8.81 -16.49
N CYS A 643 6.17 9.82 -16.41
CA CYS A 643 6.12 10.92 -17.35
C CYS A 643 7.51 11.53 -17.63
N GLU A 644 7.80 11.78 -18.90
CA GLU A 644 9.10 12.26 -19.39
C GLU A 644 9.25 13.79 -19.31
N TYR A 645 8.24 14.49 -18.76
CA TYR A 645 8.34 15.90 -18.45
C TYR A 645 9.47 16.18 -17.45
N TYR A 646 10.29 17.18 -17.78
CA TYR A 646 11.40 17.67 -16.98
C TYR A 646 11.32 19.19 -16.89
N ASP A 647 11.50 19.77 -15.69
CA ASP A 647 11.48 21.23 -15.48
C ASP A 647 12.86 21.84 -15.84
N PRO A 648 12.99 22.61 -16.93
CA PRO A 648 14.26 23.23 -17.32
C PRO A 648 14.64 24.45 -16.47
N LYS A 649 13.69 25.03 -15.71
CA LYS A 649 13.90 26.26 -14.91
C LYS A 649 14.38 25.95 -13.49
N ARG A 650 14.07 24.78 -12.94
CA ARG A 650 14.38 24.39 -11.55
C ARG A 650 15.20 23.08 -11.51
N GLN A 651 16.50 23.20 -11.78
CA GLN A 651 17.56 22.18 -11.64
C GLN A 651 17.10 20.78 -11.14
N GLY A 652 16.79 19.86 -12.07
CA GLY A 652 16.81 18.42 -11.81
C GLY A 652 15.46 17.68 -11.65
N GLY A 653 14.32 18.35 -11.73
CA GLY A 653 13.01 17.70 -11.50
C GLY A 653 12.42 16.99 -12.73
N ARG A 654 12.58 15.65 -12.85
CA ARG A 654 11.70 14.80 -13.70
C ARG A 654 10.38 14.51 -12.98
N CYS A 655 9.29 14.43 -13.74
CA CYS A 655 7.99 13.98 -13.24
C CYS A 655 8.04 12.51 -12.78
N VAL A 656 7.35 12.17 -11.69
CA VAL A 656 7.21 10.77 -11.19
C VAL A 656 5.82 10.19 -11.39
N ASN A 657 4.84 10.98 -11.87
CA ASN A 657 3.49 10.48 -12.11
C ASN A 657 3.46 9.61 -13.39
N VAL A 658 2.83 8.43 -13.31
CA VAL A 658 2.53 7.53 -14.44
C VAL A 658 1.16 7.89 -15.03
N ARG A 659 0.83 7.44 -16.25
CA ARG A 659 -0.40 7.88 -16.96
C ARG A 659 -1.69 7.70 -16.14
N SER A 660 -1.90 6.52 -15.54
CA SER A 660 -3.08 6.20 -14.72
C SER A 660 -3.20 7.04 -13.45
N GLY A 661 -2.05 7.39 -12.84
CA GLY A 661 -1.95 8.35 -11.74
C GLY A 661 -1.85 9.82 -12.17
N HIS A 662 -1.91 10.10 -13.47
CA HIS A 662 -1.84 11.45 -14.02
C HIS A 662 -3.26 12.02 -14.16
N GLY A 663 -3.46 13.23 -13.65
CA GLY A 663 -4.76 13.91 -13.70
C GLY A 663 -4.59 15.42 -13.63
N ALA A 664 -5.66 16.13 -13.24
CA ALA A 664 -5.73 17.60 -13.16
C ALA A 664 -4.65 18.30 -12.29
N LYS A 665 -3.87 17.49 -11.56
CA LYS A 665 -2.71 17.88 -10.75
C LYS A 665 -1.45 18.18 -11.57
N GLY A 666 -1.29 17.56 -12.74
CA GLY A 666 -0.13 17.74 -13.61
C GLY A 666 1.17 17.08 -13.11
N HIS A 667 2.30 17.70 -13.48
CA HIS A 667 3.63 17.15 -13.29
C HIS A 667 4.14 17.36 -11.86
N GLN A 668 4.65 16.28 -11.25
CA GLN A 668 5.04 16.26 -9.84
C GLN A 668 6.40 15.57 -9.66
N SER A 669 7.25 16.13 -8.80
CA SER A 669 8.56 15.54 -8.45
C SER A 669 8.43 14.43 -7.40
N LYS A 670 9.49 13.62 -7.24
CA LYS A 670 9.62 12.60 -6.16
C LYS A 670 9.40 13.16 -4.74
N SER A 671 9.63 14.45 -4.54
CA SER A 671 9.42 15.14 -3.25
C SER A 671 7.97 15.57 -2.98
N GLY A 672 7.06 15.31 -3.92
CA GLY A 672 5.68 15.79 -3.89
C GLY A 672 5.49 17.22 -4.45
N LYS A 673 6.57 17.98 -4.66
CA LYS A 673 6.47 19.34 -5.25
C LYS A 673 5.94 19.30 -6.68
N LEU A 674 5.00 20.19 -6.98
CA LEU A 674 4.49 20.43 -8.33
C LEU A 674 5.53 21.15 -9.19
N LEU A 675 5.77 20.60 -10.38
CA LEU A 675 6.73 21.10 -11.37
C LEU A 675 6.02 22.05 -12.36
N ALA A 676 4.98 21.54 -13.03
CA ALA A 676 4.15 22.30 -13.97
C ALA A 676 2.75 21.68 -14.09
N ALA A 677 1.75 22.47 -14.49
CA ALA A 677 0.49 21.94 -14.99
C ALA A 677 0.66 21.40 -16.42
N GLY A 678 -0.14 20.40 -16.78
CA GLY A 678 -0.10 19.75 -18.10
C GLY A 678 -0.66 18.33 -18.06
N ASP A 679 -0.82 17.74 -19.24
CA ASP A 679 -1.18 16.32 -19.42
C ASP A 679 0.04 15.40 -19.35
N TYR A 680 -0.18 14.08 -19.31
CA TYR A 680 0.90 13.10 -19.31
C TYR A 680 1.72 13.19 -20.61
N VAL A 681 3.02 13.49 -20.48
CA VAL A 681 3.97 13.52 -21.60
C VAL A 681 4.80 12.23 -21.61
N SER A 682 4.84 11.55 -22.76
CA SER A 682 5.86 10.55 -23.08
C SER A 682 6.03 10.36 -24.60
N GLU A 683 7.26 10.10 -25.04
CA GLU A 683 7.62 9.62 -26.39
C GLU A 683 7.25 8.14 -26.60
N PHE A 684 6.92 7.42 -25.52
CA PHE A 684 6.58 6.00 -25.55
C PHE A 684 5.11 5.78 -25.13
N SER A 685 4.32 5.21 -26.04
CA SER A 685 2.92 4.87 -25.78
C SER A 685 2.56 3.51 -26.33
N PHE A 686 1.57 2.86 -25.70
CA PHE A 686 1.01 1.59 -26.16
C PHE A 686 0.59 1.66 -27.64
N ARG A 687 -0.10 2.73 -28.06
CA ARG A 687 -0.62 2.87 -29.43
C ARG A 687 0.47 2.91 -30.48
N ASP A 688 1.61 3.49 -30.16
CA ASP A 688 2.73 3.66 -31.10
C ASP A 688 3.62 2.42 -31.15
N TYR A 689 3.78 1.73 -30.01
CA TYR A 689 4.70 0.59 -29.86
C TYR A 689 4.07 -0.81 -29.86
N GLN A 690 2.74 -0.94 -29.73
CA GLN A 690 2.02 -2.23 -29.78
C GLN A 690 2.45 -3.06 -31.00
N ARG A 691 2.31 -2.46 -32.18
CA ARG A 691 2.67 -3.12 -33.45
C ARG A 691 4.16 -3.45 -33.53
N VAL A 692 5.03 -2.54 -33.08
CA VAL A 692 6.49 -2.74 -33.10
C VAL A 692 6.88 -3.95 -32.24
N PHE A 693 6.38 -4.01 -31.00
CA PHE A 693 6.68 -5.10 -30.07
C PHE A 693 6.15 -6.46 -30.57
N GLN A 694 4.94 -6.47 -31.17
CA GLN A 694 4.39 -7.67 -31.81
C GLN A 694 5.23 -8.12 -33.02
N GLU A 695 5.57 -7.22 -33.94
CA GLU A 695 6.35 -7.52 -35.15
C GLU A 695 7.78 -7.97 -34.81
N ASP A 696 8.43 -7.36 -33.82
CA ASP A 696 9.76 -7.76 -33.37
C ASP A 696 9.76 -9.12 -32.68
N THR A 697 8.81 -9.37 -31.78
CA THR A 697 8.66 -10.69 -31.14
C THR A 697 8.36 -11.77 -32.18
N TYR A 698 7.49 -11.50 -33.16
CA TYR A 698 7.21 -12.42 -34.27
C TYR A 698 8.46 -12.70 -35.13
N ARG A 699 9.20 -11.64 -35.50
CA ARG A 699 10.44 -11.73 -36.28
C ARG A 699 11.51 -12.55 -35.57
N MET A 700 11.61 -12.43 -34.24
CA MET A 700 12.52 -13.25 -33.44
C MET A 700 12.03 -14.71 -33.33
N LEU A 701 10.71 -14.95 -33.22
CA LEU A 701 10.13 -16.29 -33.16
C LEU A 701 10.42 -17.07 -34.45
N VAL A 702 10.27 -16.46 -35.62
CA VAL A 702 10.61 -17.07 -36.92
C VAL A 702 12.09 -17.46 -36.97
N ARG A 703 13.00 -16.53 -36.65
CA ARG A 703 14.46 -16.77 -36.65
C ARG A 703 14.89 -17.87 -35.69
N LEU A 704 14.33 -17.90 -34.48
CA LEU A 704 14.63 -18.92 -33.48
C LEU A 704 14.11 -20.29 -33.89
N ARG A 705 12.95 -20.35 -34.56
CA ARG A 705 12.38 -21.60 -35.08
C ARG A 705 13.24 -22.23 -36.18
N GLU A 706 13.84 -21.43 -37.06
CA GLU A 706 14.82 -21.92 -38.04
C GLU A 706 16.00 -22.62 -37.34
N ARG A 707 16.53 -22.03 -36.25
CA ARG A 707 17.60 -22.65 -35.44
C ARG A 707 17.18 -23.94 -34.75
N VAL A 708 15.93 -24.04 -34.31
CA VAL A 708 15.37 -25.29 -33.75
C VAL A 708 15.30 -26.36 -34.84
N GLN A 709 14.78 -26.03 -36.03
CA GLN A 709 14.69 -26.98 -37.15
C GLN A 709 16.07 -27.44 -37.64
N ASP A 710 17.08 -26.56 -37.64
CA ASP A 710 18.47 -26.93 -37.91
C ASP A 710 18.99 -27.95 -36.88
N LYS A 711 18.69 -27.75 -35.59
CA LYS A 711 19.08 -28.68 -34.51
C LYS A 711 18.32 -30.01 -34.58
N GLU A 712 17.03 -30.01 -34.88
CA GLU A 712 16.26 -31.24 -35.09
C GLU A 712 16.85 -32.09 -36.23
N ARG A 713 17.10 -31.46 -37.39
CA ARG A 713 17.62 -32.14 -38.59
C ARG A 713 19.05 -32.64 -38.43
N ASN A 714 19.95 -31.80 -37.89
CA ASN A 714 21.37 -32.11 -37.81
C ASN A 714 21.76 -32.87 -36.54
N GLY A 715 21.03 -32.66 -35.44
CA GLY A 715 21.27 -33.28 -34.14
C GLY A 715 20.42 -34.53 -33.87
N ASN A 716 19.42 -34.84 -34.71
CA ASN A 716 18.46 -35.94 -34.53
C ASN A 716 17.82 -35.95 -33.14
N MET A 717 17.40 -34.76 -32.68
CA MET A 717 16.80 -34.53 -31.36
C MET A 717 15.33 -34.09 -31.48
N PRO A 718 14.46 -34.39 -30.50
CA PRO A 718 13.07 -33.93 -30.51
C PRO A 718 12.96 -32.39 -30.44
N GLU A 719 11.91 -31.83 -31.05
CA GLU A 719 11.59 -30.39 -31.06
C GLU A 719 11.70 -29.73 -29.67
N GLU A 720 11.15 -30.35 -28.61
CA GLU A 720 11.24 -29.85 -27.23
C GLU A 720 12.68 -29.70 -26.74
N GLN A 721 13.55 -30.68 -27.05
CA GLN A 721 14.96 -30.64 -26.67
C GLN A 721 15.73 -29.61 -27.50
N ALA A 722 15.46 -29.53 -28.81
CA ALA A 722 16.06 -28.53 -29.68
C ALA A 722 15.70 -27.10 -29.26
N ALA A 723 14.41 -26.85 -28.97
CA ALA A 723 13.93 -25.57 -28.44
C ALA A 723 14.55 -25.24 -27.08
N ALA A 724 14.61 -26.21 -26.16
CA ALA A 724 15.25 -26.04 -24.87
C ALA A 724 16.74 -25.67 -24.98
N GLU A 725 17.49 -26.36 -25.84
CA GLU A 725 18.90 -26.05 -26.07
C GLU A 725 19.08 -24.69 -26.73
N VAL A 726 18.31 -24.33 -27.76
CA VAL A 726 18.39 -22.99 -28.38
C VAL A 726 18.09 -21.90 -27.35
N HIS A 727 17.05 -22.06 -26.53
CA HIS A 727 16.68 -21.11 -25.47
C HIS A 727 17.81 -20.93 -24.44
N LYS A 728 18.41 -22.04 -23.96
CA LYS A 728 19.47 -22.02 -22.95
C LYS A 728 20.83 -21.58 -23.51
N GLU A 729 21.18 -21.97 -24.74
CA GLU A 729 22.51 -21.69 -25.30
C GLU A 729 22.58 -20.31 -25.96
N MET A 730 21.53 -19.88 -26.66
CA MET A 730 21.57 -18.69 -27.52
C MET A 730 20.87 -17.46 -26.92
N VAL A 731 20.02 -17.64 -25.91
CA VAL A 731 19.13 -16.56 -25.43
C VAL A 731 19.39 -16.24 -23.95
N LEU A 732 19.10 -17.15 -23.02
CA LEU A 732 19.12 -16.85 -21.58
C LEU A 732 20.42 -16.19 -21.09
N PRO A 733 21.63 -16.73 -21.30
CA PRO A 733 22.84 -16.18 -20.69
C PRO A 733 23.29 -14.86 -21.32
N TYR A 734 22.88 -14.59 -22.57
CA TYR A 734 23.21 -13.35 -23.28
C TYR A 734 22.26 -12.22 -22.87
N PHE A 735 20.94 -12.48 -22.91
CA PHE A 735 19.92 -11.55 -22.42
C PHE A 735 20.21 -11.15 -20.98
N PHE A 736 20.35 -12.11 -20.05
CA PHE A 736 20.54 -11.77 -18.64
C PHE A 736 21.90 -11.12 -18.38
N GLN A 737 22.96 -11.42 -19.15
CA GLN A 737 24.23 -10.68 -19.07
C GLN A 737 24.07 -9.21 -19.47
N HIS A 738 23.32 -8.92 -20.54
CA HIS A 738 23.13 -7.56 -21.06
C HIS A 738 22.12 -6.77 -20.20
N ALA A 739 20.92 -7.31 -19.99
CA ALA A 739 19.87 -6.73 -19.15
C ALA A 739 20.37 -6.39 -17.73
N SER A 740 21.23 -7.22 -17.14
CA SER A 740 21.81 -6.97 -15.80
C SER A 740 23.07 -6.12 -15.77
N ARG A 741 23.53 -5.60 -16.91
CA ARG A 741 24.84 -4.92 -17.04
C ARG A 741 25.98 -5.73 -16.41
N GLY A 742 25.91 -7.06 -16.54
CA GLY A 742 26.85 -8.05 -16.00
C GLY A 742 26.54 -8.60 -14.60
N ASN A 743 25.61 -8.02 -13.84
CA ASN A 743 25.23 -8.52 -12.52
C ASN A 743 24.08 -9.55 -12.59
N VAL A 744 24.29 -10.68 -13.28
CA VAL A 744 23.26 -11.70 -13.56
C VAL A 744 22.56 -12.22 -12.30
N ARG A 745 23.25 -12.23 -11.14
CA ARG A 745 22.72 -12.68 -9.85
C ARG A 745 21.77 -11.68 -9.17
N SER A 746 21.65 -10.45 -9.69
CA SER A 746 20.61 -9.50 -9.26
C SER A 746 19.23 -9.81 -9.85
N PHE A 747 19.16 -10.54 -10.98
CA PHE A 747 17.90 -10.95 -11.60
C PHE A 747 17.34 -12.20 -10.92
N VAL A 748 16.78 -12.01 -9.73
CA VAL A 748 16.07 -13.04 -8.98
C VAL A 748 14.65 -12.55 -8.72
N SER A 749 13.67 -13.30 -9.21
CA SER A 749 12.25 -13.13 -8.87
C SER A 749 11.79 -14.30 -8.00
N HIS A 750 10.93 -14.00 -7.05
CA HIS A 750 10.26 -14.98 -6.20
C HIS A 750 8.88 -15.39 -6.74
N THR A 751 8.35 -14.75 -7.81
CA THR A 751 7.07 -15.13 -8.46
C THR A 751 7.19 -15.56 -9.92
N ILE A 752 8.32 -15.27 -10.59
CA ILE A 752 8.56 -15.57 -12.02
C ILE A 752 9.69 -16.60 -12.17
N CYS A 753 9.47 -17.67 -12.93
CA CYS A 753 10.57 -18.45 -13.46
C CYS A 753 11.19 -17.71 -14.67
N TYR A 754 12.22 -16.90 -14.44
CA TYR A 754 12.94 -16.16 -15.49
C TYR A 754 13.52 -17.03 -16.63
N SER A 755 13.61 -18.35 -16.42
CA SER A 755 13.99 -19.33 -17.45
C SER A 755 12.85 -19.76 -18.40
N CYS A 756 11.62 -19.27 -18.25
CA CYS A 756 10.54 -19.51 -19.23
C CYS A 756 9.38 -18.52 -19.20
N LEU A 757 9.22 -17.69 -18.17
CA LEU A 757 8.14 -16.69 -18.01
C LEU A 757 6.70 -17.22 -17.90
N PHE A 758 6.45 -18.53 -18.08
CA PHE A 758 5.11 -19.13 -17.92
C PHE A 758 4.84 -19.64 -16.50
N GLU A 759 5.79 -20.38 -15.93
CA GLU A 759 5.56 -21.17 -14.71
C GLU A 759 6.03 -20.45 -13.43
N SER A 760 5.39 -20.77 -12.30
CA SER A 760 5.83 -20.29 -10.98
C SER A 760 7.19 -20.90 -10.60
N PRO A 761 8.14 -20.12 -10.06
CA PRO A 761 9.45 -20.62 -9.66
C PRO A 761 9.32 -21.40 -8.34
N GLU A 762 10.04 -22.51 -8.19
CA GLU A 762 9.99 -23.36 -6.98
C GLU A 762 11.38 -23.72 -6.45
N HIS A 763 12.32 -24.00 -7.36
CA HIS A 763 13.59 -24.65 -7.04
C HIS A 763 14.72 -23.63 -7.07
N ALA A 764 15.13 -23.19 -5.88
CA ALA A 764 16.28 -22.31 -5.71
C ALA A 764 17.59 -23.09 -5.96
N LEU A 765 18.42 -22.54 -6.85
CA LEU A 765 19.72 -23.09 -7.24
C LEU A 765 20.86 -22.49 -6.39
N PRO A 766 22.05 -23.11 -6.33
CA PRO A 766 23.19 -22.60 -5.56
C PRO A 766 23.66 -21.17 -5.94
N CYS A 767 23.31 -20.67 -7.12
CA CYS A 767 23.58 -19.29 -7.55
C CYS A 767 22.56 -18.25 -7.04
N GLY A 768 21.45 -18.69 -6.44
CA GLY A 768 20.34 -17.83 -5.97
C GLY A 768 19.18 -17.67 -6.94
N HIS A 769 19.34 -18.04 -8.22
CA HIS A 769 18.22 -18.10 -9.18
C HIS A 769 17.22 -19.19 -8.81
N ILE A 770 15.94 -18.95 -9.08
CA ILE A 770 14.85 -19.89 -8.79
C ILE A 770 14.18 -20.29 -10.12
N ILE A 771 14.00 -21.60 -10.36
CA ILE A 771 13.36 -22.13 -11.57
C ILE A 771 12.12 -22.96 -11.24
N CYS A 772 11.19 -23.08 -12.18
CA CYS A 772 10.00 -23.92 -12.03
C CYS A 772 10.34 -25.42 -12.15
N THR A 773 9.42 -26.28 -11.72
CA THR A 773 9.54 -27.75 -11.86
C THR A 773 9.73 -28.18 -13.34
N THR A 774 9.09 -27.49 -14.28
CA THR A 774 9.20 -27.79 -15.72
C THR A 774 10.60 -27.49 -16.27
N CYS A 775 11.16 -26.31 -16.01
CA CYS A 775 12.54 -25.97 -16.40
C CYS A 775 13.60 -26.84 -15.71
N LEU A 776 13.39 -27.20 -14.44
CA LEU A 776 14.25 -28.16 -13.75
C LEU A 776 14.32 -29.50 -14.51
N ARG A 777 13.17 -30.03 -14.96
CA ARG A 777 13.10 -31.27 -15.75
C ARG A 777 13.65 -31.12 -17.16
N THR A 778 13.46 -29.97 -17.80
CA THR A 778 14.00 -29.68 -19.14
C THR A 778 15.53 -29.57 -19.14
N TYR A 779 16.14 -28.99 -18.12
CA TYR A 779 17.59 -28.70 -18.08
C TYR A 779 18.42 -29.62 -17.18
N GLY A 780 17.77 -30.44 -16.34
CA GLY A 780 18.37 -31.48 -15.53
C GLY A 780 18.12 -32.89 -16.07
N LYS A 781 18.72 -33.89 -15.44
CA LYS A 781 18.51 -35.31 -15.72
C LYS A 781 17.60 -35.90 -14.66
N SER A 782 16.49 -36.51 -15.08
CA SER A 782 15.54 -37.16 -14.16
C SER A 782 15.96 -38.59 -13.85
N HIS A 783 16.01 -38.96 -12.56
CA HIS A 783 16.39 -40.28 -12.10
C HIS A 783 15.22 -40.95 -11.35
N LEU A 784 14.79 -42.11 -11.85
CA LEU A 784 13.76 -42.98 -11.25
C LEU A 784 12.45 -42.27 -10.89
N ASN A 785 12.10 -41.17 -11.58
CA ASN A 785 10.99 -40.25 -11.25
C ASN A 785 10.98 -39.75 -9.78
N ARG A 786 12.13 -39.79 -9.10
CA ARG A 786 12.30 -39.45 -7.67
C ARG A 786 13.06 -38.14 -7.47
N TYR A 787 14.06 -37.89 -8.31
CA TYR A 787 14.88 -36.68 -8.21
C TYR A 787 15.39 -36.25 -9.58
N VAL A 788 15.81 -34.99 -9.68
CA VAL A 788 16.42 -34.39 -10.87
C VAL A 788 17.79 -33.84 -10.49
N GLU A 789 18.82 -34.14 -11.27
CA GLU A 789 20.16 -33.57 -11.14
C GLU A 789 20.40 -32.52 -12.22
N ILE A 790 20.67 -31.27 -11.81
CA ILE A 790 20.95 -30.14 -12.72
C ILE A 790 22.42 -29.66 -12.53
N PRO A 791 23.28 -29.70 -13.56
CA PRO A 791 24.71 -29.43 -13.41
C PRO A 791 25.09 -27.94 -13.42
N GLU A 792 24.23 -27.07 -13.97
CA GLU A 792 24.49 -25.65 -14.15
C GLU A 792 23.17 -24.87 -14.22
N CYS A 793 23.17 -23.60 -13.79
CA CYS A 793 22.01 -22.71 -13.93
C CYS A 793 21.74 -22.41 -15.41
N PRO A 794 20.49 -22.48 -15.91
CA PRO A 794 20.18 -22.12 -17.29
C PRO A 794 20.28 -20.61 -17.58
N ILE A 795 20.37 -19.77 -16.54
CA ILE A 795 20.45 -18.30 -16.63
C ILE A 795 21.91 -17.79 -16.57
N GLU A 796 22.83 -18.52 -15.93
CA GLU A 796 24.26 -18.14 -15.90
C GLU A 796 25.02 -18.70 -17.13
N LYS A 797 26.15 -18.09 -17.48
CA LYS A 797 27.05 -18.61 -18.53
C LYS A 797 27.65 -19.97 -18.13
N ARG A 798 27.88 -20.83 -19.13
CA ARG A 798 28.41 -22.20 -18.99
C ARG A 798 29.70 -22.36 -18.17
N GLU A 799 30.52 -21.32 -18.08
CA GLU A 799 31.76 -21.32 -17.27
C GLU A 799 31.47 -21.37 -15.75
N ARG A 800 30.24 -21.07 -15.32
CA ARG A 800 29.81 -21.05 -13.90
C ARG A 800 29.03 -22.31 -13.52
N ARG A 801 29.60 -23.49 -13.79
CA ARG A 801 29.02 -24.76 -13.32
C ARG A 801 29.01 -24.85 -11.80
N PHE A 802 28.06 -25.60 -11.25
CA PHE A 802 28.07 -25.96 -9.83
C PHE A 802 29.23 -26.93 -9.54
N ARG A 803 29.73 -26.97 -8.30
CA ARG A 803 30.85 -27.87 -7.93
C ARG A 803 30.46 -29.34 -8.05
N SER A 804 29.20 -29.64 -7.81
CA SER A 804 28.55 -30.93 -8.04
C SER A 804 27.17 -30.70 -8.64
N ALA A 805 26.59 -31.72 -9.29
CA ALA A 805 25.26 -31.58 -9.86
C ALA A 805 24.22 -31.36 -8.75
N TRP A 806 23.45 -30.27 -8.84
CA TRP A 806 22.46 -29.91 -7.85
C TRP A 806 21.27 -30.86 -7.92
N LYS A 807 20.98 -31.53 -6.80
CA LYS A 807 19.98 -32.59 -6.73
C LYS A 807 18.72 -32.09 -6.04
N VAL A 808 17.60 -32.14 -6.75
CA VAL A 808 16.27 -31.75 -6.26
C VAL A 808 15.37 -32.98 -6.24
N ASN A 809 14.75 -33.25 -5.10
CA ASN A 809 13.81 -34.36 -4.95
C ASN A 809 12.41 -33.90 -5.38
N LEU A 810 11.74 -34.69 -6.21
CA LEU A 810 10.38 -34.40 -6.67
C LEU A 810 9.44 -35.51 -6.24
N LYS A 811 8.27 -35.12 -5.74
CA LYS A 811 7.17 -36.06 -5.48
C LYS A 811 6.75 -36.74 -6.81
N PRO A 812 6.66 -38.08 -6.86
CA PRO A 812 6.14 -38.77 -8.04
C PRO A 812 4.68 -38.39 -8.32
N ALA A 813 4.34 -38.24 -9.60
CA ALA A 813 3.02 -37.80 -10.04
C ALA A 813 1.91 -38.82 -9.73
N SER A 814 2.24 -40.11 -9.65
CA SER A 814 1.30 -41.22 -9.44
C SER A 814 1.04 -41.59 -7.97
N CYS A 815 1.73 -40.94 -7.02
CA CYS A 815 1.44 -41.11 -5.58
C CYS A 815 0.37 -40.09 -5.15
N GLY A 816 -0.44 -40.40 -4.13
CA GLY A 816 -1.25 -39.38 -3.46
C GLY A 816 -0.36 -38.46 -2.61
N VAL A 817 -0.98 -37.55 -1.86
CA VAL A 817 -0.25 -36.59 -1.00
C VAL A 817 -0.39 -37.00 0.47
N ARG A 818 0.72 -36.94 1.20
CA ARG A 818 0.81 -37.24 2.64
C ARG A 818 1.01 -35.93 3.41
N LEU A 819 0.06 -35.58 4.29
CA LEU A 819 0.03 -34.31 5.01
C LEU A 819 0.26 -34.52 6.50
N LEU A 820 1.04 -33.62 7.11
CA LEU A 820 1.15 -33.47 8.56
C LEU A 820 0.67 -32.06 8.96
N THR A 821 -0.17 -31.99 9.99
CA THR A 821 -0.60 -30.73 10.62
C THR A 821 -0.27 -30.72 12.10
N LEU A 822 0.31 -29.62 12.56
CA LEU A 822 0.78 -29.42 13.93
C LEU A 822 0.09 -28.18 14.54
N ASP A 823 -0.50 -28.35 15.71
CA ASP A 823 -1.36 -27.37 16.37
C ASP A 823 -0.55 -26.28 17.12
N GLY A 824 -1.19 -25.15 17.38
CA GLY A 824 -0.69 -24.19 18.37
C GLY A 824 -0.83 -24.72 19.81
N GLY A 825 0.18 -24.44 20.66
CA GLY A 825 0.16 -24.93 22.05
C GLY A 825 1.18 -24.38 23.06
N GLY A 826 2.11 -23.50 22.67
CA GLY A 826 3.18 -23.03 23.57
C GLY A 826 4.15 -24.15 23.94
N VAL A 827 4.59 -24.22 25.21
CA VAL A 827 5.46 -25.30 25.74
C VAL A 827 4.91 -26.71 25.50
N ARG A 828 3.60 -26.85 25.29
CA ARG A 828 2.92 -28.13 25.04
C ARG A 828 3.28 -28.80 23.71
N GLY A 829 3.99 -28.13 22.80
CA GLY A 829 4.52 -28.76 21.57
C GLY A 829 5.47 -29.94 21.81
N ILE A 830 5.99 -30.09 23.04
CA ILE A 830 6.71 -31.30 23.46
C ILE A 830 5.87 -32.59 23.32
N VAL A 831 4.54 -32.45 23.36
CA VAL A 831 3.56 -33.53 23.13
C VAL A 831 3.62 -33.99 21.67
N GLU A 832 3.66 -33.05 20.73
CA GLU A 832 3.74 -33.35 19.29
C GLU A 832 5.06 -34.04 18.96
N LEU A 833 6.17 -33.55 19.52
CA LEU A 833 7.50 -34.13 19.35
C LEU A 833 7.59 -35.56 19.91
N GLU A 834 6.98 -35.84 21.06
CA GLU A 834 6.90 -37.21 21.58
C GLU A 834 6.05 -38.11 20.68
N ILE A 835 4.89 -37.65 20.20
CA ILE A 835 4.04 -38.40 19.26
C ILE A 835 4.81 -38.71 17.96
N LEU A 836 5.49 -37.72 17.38
CA LEU A 836 6.33 -37.89 16.19
C LEU A 836 7.49 -38.87 16.42
N LYS A 837 8.06 -38.88 17.62
CA LYS A 837 9.13 -39.81 18.03
C LYS A 837 8.63 -41.25 18.16
N GLN A 838 7.39 -41.46 18.62
CA GLN A 838 6.76 -42.79 18.59
C GLN A 838 6.37 -43.18 17.16
N LEU A 839 5.87 -42.25 16.34
CA LEU A 839 5.56 -42.51 14.93
C LEU A 839 6.82 -42.96 14.15
N GLU A 840 7.98 -42.33 14.33
CA GLU A 840 9.25 -42.79 13.74
C GLU A 840 9.65 -44.20 14.17
N ARG A 841 9.36 -44.58 15.43
CA ARG A 841 9.65 -45.93 15.95
C ARG A 841 8.72 -46.98 15.35
N GLU A 842 7.42 -46.69 15.25
CA GLU A 842 6.44 -47.57 14.59
C GLU A 842 6.68 -47.69 13.08
N LEU A 843 7.23 -46.65 12.44
CA LEU A 843 7.79 -46.72 11.07
C LEU A 843 9.13 -47.47 10.99
N GLY A 844 9.51 -48.19 12.04
CA GLY A 844 10.69 -49.06 12.13
C GLY A 844 12.02 -48.32 12.26
N GLY A 845 12.03 -47.01 12.56
CA GLY A 845 13.23 -46.19 12.70
C GLY A 845 14.05 -45.99 11.42
N ARG A 846 13.52 -46.40 10.26
CA ARG A 846 14.21 -46.36 8.95
C ARG A 846 13.72 -45.23 8.05
N VAL A 847 12.53 -44.69 8.33
CA VAL A 847 11.92 -43.58 7.60
C VAL A 847 11.68 -42.46 8.61
N SER A 848 12.33 -41.33 8.40
CA SER A 848 12.17 -40.15 9.25
C SER A 848 10.87 -39.40 8.92
N VAL A 849 10.33 -38.65 9.88
CA VAL A 849 9.11 -37.83 9.68
C VAL A 849 9.25 -36.92 8.47
N GLN A 850 10.40 -36.23 8.35
CA GLN A 850 10.61 -35.27 7.26
C GLN A 850 10.61 -35.96 5.88
N SER A 851 11.06 -37.21 5.79
CA SER A 851 11.04 -37.99 4.53
C SER A 851 9.66 -38.60 4.22
N PHE A 852 8.75 -38.66 5.19
CA PHE A 852 7.45 -39.32 5.04
C PHE A 852 6.32 -38.37 4.58
N PHE A 853 6.38 -37.08 4.90
CA PHE A 853 5.33 -36.13 4.54
C PHE A 853 5.73 -35.26 3.35
N ASP A 854 4.78 -34.99 2.45
CA ASP A 854 4.99 -34.14 1.27
C ASP A 854 4.73 -32.66 1.59
N LEU A 855 3.80 -32.40 2.53
CA LEU A 855 3.45 -31.07 3.05
C LEU A 855 3.30 -31.14 4.58
N ILE A 856 4.00 -30.25 5.29
CA ILE A 856 3.86 -30.05 6.75
C ILE A 856 3.32 -28.64 6.99
N VAL A 857 2.24 -28.49 7.75
CA VAL A 857 1.67 -27.17 8.09
C VAL A 857 1.54 -27.02 9.60
N GLY A 858 2.08 -25.94 10.14
CA GLY A 858 2.11 -25.70 11.59
C GLY A 858 1.59 -24.33 12.01
N THR A 859 1.09 -24.25 13.23
CA THR A 859 0.69 -22.99 13.87
C THR A 859 1.44 -22.77 15.17
N SER A 860 1.94 -21.55 15.41
CA SER A 860 2.64 -21.20 16.65
C SER A 860 3.81 -22.16 16.91
N THR A 861 3.85 -22.82 18.07
CA THR A 861 4.82 -23.89 18.35
C THR A 861 4.86 -24.99 17.28
N GLY A 862 3.71 -25.49 16.81
CA GLY A 862 3.67 -26.48 15.73
C GLY A 862 4.30 -25.94 14.43
N GLY A 863 4.25 -24.63 14.22
CA GLY A 863 4.98 -23.93 13.15
C GLY A 863 6.50 -23.94 13.34
N ILE A 864 6.98 -23.70 14.58
CA ILE A 864 8.42 -23.83 14.92
C ILE A 864 8.91 -25.26 14.67
N ILE A 865 8.14 -26.27 15.10
CA ILE A 865 8.47 -27.69 14.89
C ILE A 865 8.47 -28.03 13.39
N ALA A 866 7.45 -27.59 12.65
CA ALA A 866 7.38 -27.80 11.20
C ALA A 866 8.59 -27.19 10.46
N LEU A 867 9.01 -25.96 10.81
CA LEU A 867 10.19 -25.31 10.24
C LEU A 867 11.50 -26.03 10.65
N GLY A 868 11.58 -26.55 11.88
CA GLY A 868 12.73 -27.34 12.34
C GLY A 868 12.90 -28.64 11.54
N LEU A 869 11.81 -29.39 11.36
CA LEU A 869 11.81 -30.62 10.56
C LEU A 869 12.14 -30.35 9.09
N THR A 870 11.68 -29.24 8.51
CA THR A 870 11.78 -29.02 7.05
C THR A 870 12.94 -28.11 6.64
N ALA A 871 12.96 -26.87 7.10
CA ALA A 871 13.97 -25.88 6.71
C ALA A 871 15.35 -26.18 7.31
N ARG A 872 15.41 -26.87 8.46
CA ARG A 872 16.68 -27.27 9.11
C ARG A 872 17.00 -28.76 8.97
N ASN A 873 16.07 -29.56 8.43
CA ASN A 873 16.19 -31.01 8.28
C ASN A 873 16.59 -31.71 9.61
N TRP A 874 16.10 -31.21 10.74
CA TRP A 874 16.38 -31.79 12.05
C TRP A 874 15.64 -33.11 12.24
N THR A 875 16.31 -34.09 12.85
CA THR A 875 15.63 -35.27 13.44
C THR A 875 14.63 -34.83 14.52
N VAL A 876 13.63 -35.66 14.85
CA VAL A 876 12.67 -35.36 15.92
C VAL A 876 13.39 -35.15 17.27
N GLU A 877 14.49 -35.87 17.50
CA GLU A 877 15.36 -35.71 18.67
C GLU A 877 16.04 -34.33 18.70
N GLN A 878 16.63 -33.88 17.58
CA GLN A 878 17.21 -32.54 17.48
C GLN A 878 16.14 -31.45 17.61
N CYS A 879 14.96 -31.61 16.99
CA CYS A 879 13.83 -30.71 17.17
C CYS A 879 13.44 -30.62 18.65
N THR A 880 13.46 -31.73 19.38
CA THR A 880 13.18 -31.77 20.82
C THR A 880 14.19 -30.94 21.61
N GLN A 881 15.49 -31.17 21.39
CA GLN A 881 16.56 -30.46 22.11
C GLN A 881 16.56 -28.96 21.80
N HIS A 882 16.39 -28.57 20.53
CA HIS A 882 16.28 -27.16 20.14
C HIS A 882 14.99 -26.52 20.69
N PHE A 883 13.87 -27.25 20.74
CA PHE A 883 12.62 -26.73 21.29
C PHE A 883 12.67 -26.54 22.81
N GLU A 884 13.28 -27.47 23.56
CA GLU A 884 13.52 -27.32 25.01
C GLU A 884 14.42 -26.10 25.30
N ALA A 885 15.53 -25.96 24.58
CA ALA A 885 16.44 -24.82 24.71
C ALA A 885 15.76 -23.49 24.36
N LEU A 886 14.97 -23.46 23.28
CA LEU A 886 14.18 -22.31 22.86
C LEU A 886 13.17 -21.93 23.94
N CYS A 887 12.41 -22.87 24.49
CA CYS A 887 11.44 -22.59 25.55
C CYS A 887 12.12 -22.04 26.82
N ALA A 888 13.24 -22.64 27.23
CA ALA A 888 14.01 -22.19 28.38
C ALA A 888 14.52 -20.74 28.24
N LYS A 889 14.93 -20.33 27.03
CA LYS A 889 15.40 -18.96 26.75
C LYS A 889 14.27 -17.96 26.46
N ALA A 890 13.24 -18.36 25.71
CA ALA A 890 12.13 -17.49 25.29
C ALA A 890 11.20 -17.11 26.44
N PHE A 891 10.92 -18.01 27.38
CA PHE A 891 10.06 -17.73 28.54
C PHE A 891 10.82 -17.12 29.73
N THR A 892 11.85 -16.32 29.45
CA THR A 892 12.55 -15.50 30.45
C THR A 892 11.70 -14.26 30.81
N LEU A 893 11.23 -14.22 32.06
CA LEU A 893 10.37 -13.16 32.57
C LEU A 893 11.12 -11.82 32.66
N ARG A 894 10.44 -10.72 32.26
CA ARG A 894 10.98 -9.36 32.38
C ARG A 894 11.40 -9.06 33.82
N LYS A 895 12.55 -8.40 33.99
CA LYS A 895 13.02 -7.92 35.30
C LYS A 895 11.91 -7.14 36.01
N GLY A 896 11.56 -7.55 37.23
CA GLY A 896 10.48 -6.96 38.04
C GLY A 896 9.13 -7.68 37.98
N MET A 897 8.91 -8.64 37.07
CA MET A 897 7.61 -9.35 37.00
C MET A 897 7.32 -10.29 38.18
N ASN A 898 8.34 -10.83 38.83
CA ASN A 898 8.17 -11.65 40.03
C ASN A 898 7.89 -10.86 41.32
N MET A 899 7.82 -9.52 41.25
CA MET A 899 7.50 -8.68 42.42
C MET A 899 6.01 -8.28 42.43
N PRO A 900 5.27 -8.55 43.53
CA PRO A 900 3.89 -8.09 43.69
C PRO A 900 3.75 -6.58 43.47
N GLY A 901 2.73 -6.15 42.71
CA GLY A 901 2.51 -4.75 42.35
C GLY A 901 3.41 -4.23 41.21
N VAL A 902 4.70 -4.53 41.22
CA VAL A 902 5.65 -4.10 40.18
C VAL A 902 5.44 -4.87 38.86
N GLY A 903 5.17 -6.17 38.91
CA GLY A 903 4.91 -6.95 37.70
C GLY A 903 3.68 -6.49 36.91
N TRP A 904 2.69 -5.89 37.58
CA TRP A 904 1.53 -5.27 36.94
C TRP A 904 1.92 -4.00 36.16
N LEU A 905 2.80 -3.16 36.72
CA LEU A 905 3.34 -1.98 36.01
C LEU A 905 4.18 -2.39 34.79
N VAL A 906 5.06 -3.38 34.93
CA VAL A 906 5.93 -3.86 33.84
C VAL A 906 5.10 -4.46 32.69
N SER A 907 4.04 -5.21 33.01
CA SER A 907 3.10 -5.78 32.04
C SER A 907 2.31 -4.69 31.30
N ASN A 908 1.77 -3.70 32.02
CA ASN A 908 1.02 -2.58 31.43
C ASN A 908 1.89 -1.66 30.55
N TYR A 909 3.18 -1.52 30.84
CA TYR A 909 4.09 -0.69 30.02
C TYR A 909 4.54 -1.40 28.73
N ASN A 910 4.78 -2.72 28.78
CA ASN A 910 5.45 -3.44 27.69
C ASN A 910 4.55 -4.27 26.76
N HIS A 911 3.30 -4.55 27.14
CA HIS A 911 2.31 -5.35 26.38
C HIS A 911 2.67 -6.82 26.12
N SER A 912 3.78 -7.31 26.67
CA SER A 912 4.19 -8.71 26.59
C SER A 912 4.73 -9.18 27.94
N MET A 913 4.34 -10.38 28.39
CA MET A 913 4.85 -11.01 29.61
C MET A 913 6.34 -11.36 29.50
N TYR A 914 6.83 -11.60 28.29
CA TYR A 914 8.22 -11.98 28.05
C TYR A 914 9.01 -10.89 27.33
N GLU A 915 10.33 -10.90 27.49
CA GLU A 915 11.22 -10.05 26.71
C GLU A 915 11.21 -10.53 25.25
N THR A 916 11.13 -9.60 24.30
CA THR A 916 11.05 -9.93 22.87
C THR A 916 12.40 -10.41 22.34
N GLN A 917 13.48 -9.89 22.92
CA GLN A 917 14.86 -10.14 22.51
C GLN A 917 15.30 -11.60 22.79
N PRO A 918 15.09 -12.21 23.98
CA PRO A 918 15.45 -13.61 24.20
C PRO A 918 14.76 -14.63 23.27
N LEU A 919 13.48 -14.42 22.91
CA LEU A 919 12.80 -15.25 21.90
C LEU A 919 13.44 -15.06 20.52
N GLN A 920 13.72 -13.81 20.11
CA GLN A 920 14.36 -13.53 18.84
C GLN A 920 15.77 -14.12 18.76
N GLU A 921 16.59 -13.94 19.79
CA GLU A 921 17.92 -14.54 19.89
C GLU A 921 17.87 -16.07 19.84
N ALA A 922 16.95 -16.70 20.59
CA ALA A 922 16.77 -18.15 20.54
C ALA A 922 16.36 -18.66 19.15
N LEU A 923 15.51 -17.92 18.44
CA LEU A 923 15.10 -18.24 17.08
C LEU A 923 16.23 -18.02 16.06
N ILE A 924 17.06 -16.98 16.21
CA ILE A 924 18.23 -16.73 15.37
C ILE A 924 19.30 -17.81 15.60
N GLU A 925 19.58 -18.18 16.85
CA GLU A 925 20.49 -19.29 17.18
C GLU A 925 20.01 -20.63 16.59
N ALA A 926 18.70 -20.89 16.66
CA ALA A 926 18.11 -22.12 16.14
C ALA A 926 18.10 -22.17 14.61
N PHE A 927 17.60 -21.13 13.93
CA PHE A 927 17.33 -21.12 12.49
C PHE A 927 18.37 -20.39 11.64
N THR A 928 19.43 -19.83 12.25
CA THR A 928 20.45 -18.94 11.65
C THR A 928 19.91 -17.63 11.07
N GLU A 929 20.74 -16.58 11.10
CA GLU A 929 20.31 -15.24 10.72
C GLU A 929 19.99 -15.10 9.23
N ASP A 930 20.74 -15.76 8.33
CA ASP A 930 20.68 -15.49 6.87
C ASP A 930 19.86 -16.49 6.05
N GLN A 931 19.25 -17.49 6.70
CA GLN A 931 18.46 -18.50 6.01
C GLN A 931 17.05 -17.99 5.67
N TYR A 932 16.83 -17.57 4.42
CA TYR A 932 15.52 -17.24 3.87
C TYR A 932 14.56 -18.44 3.91
N LEU A 933 13.27 -18.19 4.16
CA LEU A 933 12.21 -19.21 4.12
C LEU A 933 12.01 -19.76 2.70
N PHE A 934 12.10 -18.88 1.70
CA PHE A 934 12.02 -19.21 0.29
C PHE A 934 13.13 -18.49 -0.51
N GLY A 935 13.56 -19.09 -1.62
CA GLY A 935 14.66 -18.53 -2.41
C GLY A 935 15.98 -18.48 -1.64
N GLY A 936 16.73 -17.40 -1.83
CA GLY A 936 18.05 -17.19 -1.24
C GLY A 936 19.15 -18.09 -1.82
N GLN A 937 20.38 -17.85 -1.41
CA GLN A 937 21.51 -18.70 -1.79
C GLN A 937 21.53 -19.94 -0.89
N ARG A 938 21.38 -21.13 -1.47
CA ARG A 938 21.44 -22.40 -0.73
C ARG A 938 22.88 -22.91 -0.62
N SER A 939 23.24 -23.44 0.55
CA SER A 939 24.48 -24.20 0.75
C SER A 939 24.39 -25.53 0.00
N GLU A 940 25.50 -26.05 -0.52
CA GLU A 940 25.57 -27.33 -1.26
C GLU A 940 25.29 -28.57 -0.38
N SER A 941 24.91 -28.39 0.90
CA SER A 941 24.75 -29.45 1.90
C SER A 941 23.30 -29.63 2.38
N GLY A 942 22.68 -30.75 1.97
CA GLY A 942 21.71 -31.47 2.80
C GLY A 942 20.25 -30.99 2.86
N THR A 943 19.75 -30.21 1.91
CA THR A 943 18.33 -29.79 1.89
C THR A 943 17.38 -30.93 1.48
N MET A 944 16.31 -31.12 2.26
CA MET A 944 15.14 -31.91 1.86
C MET A 944 14.08 -30.99 1.27
N ASP A 945 13.55 -31.32 0.09
CA ASP A 945 12.57 -30.50 -0.64
C ASP A 945 11.12 -30.72 -0.16
N VAL A 946 10.93 -30.78 1.16
CA VAL A 946 9.61 -30.90 1.81
C VAL A 946 8.95 -29.53 1.81
N LYS A 947 7.67 -29.49 1.42
CA LYS A 947 6.90 -28.24 1.46
C LYS A 947 6.46 -27.96 2.90
N VAL A 948 6.71 -26.75 3.38
CA VAL A 948 6.27 -26.26 4.70
C VAL A 948 5.49 -24.97 4.56
N ALA A 949 4.44 -24.86 5.37
CA ALA A 949 3.71 -23.62 5.59
C ALA A 949 3.49 -23.38 7.09
N VAL A 950 3.52 -22.12 7.50
CA VAL A 950 3.13 -21.70 8.86
C VAL A 950 2.07 -20.61 8.80
N THR A 951 1.14 -20.63 9.75
CA THR A 951 0.03 -19.65 9.82
C THR A 951 0.43 -18.45 10.67
N ALA A 952 0.06 -17.24 10.23
CA ALA A 952 0.22 -16.00 10.97
C ALA A 952 -1.03 -15.10 10.82
N THR A 953 -1.05 -13.98 11.52
CA THR A 953 -2.11 -12.97 11.45
C THR A 953 -1.50 -11.61 11.14
N SER A 954 -2.03 -10.88 10.15
CA SER A 954 -1.53 -9.54 9.79
C SER A 954 -2.03 -8.45 10.75
N ALA A 955 -1.40 -7.27 10.74
CA ALA A 955 -1.92 -6.09 11.45
C ALA A 955 -3.33 -5.66 11.02
N ALA A 956 -3.75 -5.95 9.78
CA ALA A 956 -5.12 -5.72 9.32
C ALA A 956 -6.13 -6.74 9.91
N GLY A 957 -5.66 -7.74 10.67
CA GLY A 957 -6.48 -8.79 11.23
C GLY A 957 -6.87 -9.88 10.23
N SER A 958 -6.08 -10.10 9.17
CA SER A 958 -6.30 -11.18 8.20
C SER A 958 -5.39 -12.38 8.50
N ALA A 959 -5.89 -13.60 8.28
CA ALA A 959 -5.04 -14.79 8.29
C ALA A 959 -4.01 -14.73 7.15
N VAL A 960 -2.79 -15.20 7.42
CA VAL A 960 -1.66 -15.21 6.48
C VAL A 960 -0.99 -16.57 6.48
N VAL A 961 -0.60 -17.06 5.30
CA VAL A 961 0.25 -18.24 5.13
C VAL A 961 1.64 -17.80 4.69
N LEU A 962 2.65 -18.25 5.44
CA LEU A 962 4.07 -18.08 5.13
C LEU A 962 4.63 -19.46 4.73
N ALA A 963 5.25 -19.59 3.56
CA ALA A 963 5.61 -20.91 3.01
C ALA A 963 6.99 -20.95 2.33
N ASN A 964 7.57 -22.14 2.19
CA ASN A 964 8.82 -22.38 1.43
C ASN A 964 8.59 -22.81 -0.04
N TYR A 965 7.37 -22.65 -0.56
CA TYR A 965 6.97 -23.05 -1.91
C TYR A 965 6.16 -21.95 -2.59
N ASN A 966 5.94 -22.10 -3.89
CA ASN A 966 4.93 -21.34 -4.63
C ASN A 966 3.79 -22.24 -5.09
N ARG A 967 2.70 -21.59 -5.49
CA ARG A 967 1.46 -22.19 -6.00
C ARG A 967 0.79 -21.21 -6.95
N PHE A 968 0.02 -21.72 -7.91
CA PHE A 968 -0.88 -20.90 -8.71
C PHE A 968 -2.25 -20.78 -8.02
N CYS A 969 -2.89 -19.61 -8.07
CA CYS A 969 -4.24 -19.40 -7.52
C CYS A 969 -4.87 -18.15 -8.14
N THR A 970 -6.00 -18.34 -8.84
CA THR A 970 -6.86 -17.27 -9.37
C THR A 970 -8.04 -16.95 -8.45
N GLU A 971 -8.31 -17.78 -7.44
CA GLU A 971 -9.43 -17.62 -6.51
C GLU A 971 -9.08 -16.70 -5.33
N LYS A 972 -10.03 -15.83 -4.92
CA LYS A 972 -9.90 -15.03 -3.70
C LYS A 972 -10.09 -15.93 -2.48
N LEU A 973 -9.04 -16.08 -1.65
CA LEU A 973 -9.04 -16.97 -0.48
C LEU A 973 -9.39 -16.23 0.82
N SER A 974 -9.78 -16.97 1.86
CA SER A 974 -10.02 -16.44 3.21
C SER A 974 -8.75 -16.05 3.98
N TYR A 975 -7.57 -16.23 3.37
CA TYR A 975 -6.26 -15.91 3.92
C TYR A 975 -5.33 -15.40 2.82
N MET A 976 -4.37 -14.56 3.19
CA MET A 976 -3.36 -14.04 2.27
C MET A 976 -2.19 -15.03 2.18
N PHE A 977 -1.64 -15.21 0.98
CA PHE A 977 -0.39 -15.98 0.79
C PHE A 977 0.77 -14.98 0.67
N HIS A 978 1.69 -15.00 1.64
CA HIS A 978 2.81 -14.06 1.62
C HIS A 978 3.92 -14.58 0.70
N ARG A 979 3.98 -14.02 -0.51
CA ARG A 979 5.11 -14.16 -1.43
C ARG A 979 5.48 -12.78 -1.99
N PRO A 980 6.53 -12.12 -1.45
CA PRO A 980 7.04 -10.87 -2.00
C PRO A 980 7.78 -11.14 -3.31
N GLU A 981 7.80 -10.18 -4.24
CA GLU A 981 8.44 -10.33 -5.56
C GLU A 981 9.97 -10.44 -5.47
N LYS A 982 10.57 -9.65 -4.56
CA LYS A 982 12.02 -9.49 -4.44
C LYS A 982 12.52 -10.08 -3.13
N ARG A 983 13.75 -10.62 -3.16
CA ARG A 983 14.45 -11.24 -2.02
C ARG A 983 14.45 -10.39 -0.74
N ASN A 984 14.53 -9.06 -0.85
CA ASN A 984 14.58 -8.17 0.32
C ASN A 984 13.26 -8.14 1.11
N GLY A 985 12.12 -8.39 0.46
CA GLY A 985 10.82 -8.50 1.13
C GLY A 985 10.57 -9.86 1.79
N GLU A 986 11.35 -10.90 1.42
CA GLU A 986 11.16 -12.28 1.86
C GLU A 986 11.63 -12.51 3.30
N LEU A 987 10.83 -13.24 4.07
CA LEU A 987 11.11 -13.54 5.47
C LEU A 987 12.25 -14.56 5.60
N LYS A 988 13.13 -14.31 6.57
CA LYS A 988 14.06 -15.31 7.10
C LYS A 988 13.28 -16.39 7.86
N THR A 989 13.84 -17.59 7.96
CA THR A 989 13.18 -18.75 8.60
C THR A 989 12.88 -18.46 10.08
N TRP A 990 13.79 -17.77 10.77
CA TRP A 990 13.59 -17.33 12.16
C TRP A 990 12.49 -16.25 12.26
N GLU A 991 12.32 -15.40 11.25
CA GLU A 991 11.26 -14.39 11.20
C GLU A 991 9.89 -15.04 10.98
N ALA A 992 9.79 -16.03 10.08
CA ALA A 992 8.57 -16.81 9.92
C ALA A 992 8.20 -17.59 11.20
N ALA A 993 9.19 -18.18 11.87
CA ALA A 993 9.03 -18.83 13.17
C ALA A 993 8.58 -17.84 14.27
N ARG A 994 9.11 -16.59 14.27
CA ARG A 994 8.68 -15.53 15.18
C ARG A 994 7.27 -15.03 14.85
N ALA A 995 6.93 -14.86 13.57
CA ALA A 995 5.63 -14.41 13.10
C ALA A 995 4.53 -15.37 13.56
N THR A 996 4.72 -16.68 13.32
CA THR A 996 3.72 -17.68 13.69
C THR A 996 3.52 -17.84 15.19
N SER A 997 4.54 -17.57 16.01
CA SER A 997 4.55 -17.78 17.48
C SER A 997 4.43 -16.52 18.33
N ALA A 998 4.22 -15.34 17.72
CA ALA A 998 4.08 -14.06 18.42
C ALA A 998 2.70 -13.92 19.11
N ALA A 999 2.43 -14.78 20.09
CA ALA A 999 1.14 -14.90 20.77
C ALA A 999 0.80 -13.61 21.56
N PRO A 1000 -0.35 -12.95 21.30
CA PRO A 1000 -0.74 -11.74 22.02
C PRO A 1000 -0.77 -11.94 23.54
N LYS A 1001 -0.36 -10.92 24.29
CA LYS A 1001 -0.02 -10.94 25.72
C LYS A 1001 1.28 -11.69 26.11
N TYR A 1002 1.72 -12.71 25.36
CA TYR A 1002 2.98 -13.41 25.63
C TYR A 1002 4.17 -12.66 25.04
N PHE A 1003 4.14 -12.42 23.73
CA PHE A 1003 5.22 -11.80 22.94
C PHE A 1003 4.73 -10.57 22.17
N LYS A 1004 5.65 -9.73 21.70
CA LYS A 1004 5.34 -8.61 20.79
C LYS A 1004 5.23 -9.11 19.35
N PRO A 1005 4.33 -8.54 18.52
CA PRO A 1005 4.27 -8.80 17.07
C PRO A 1005 5.66 -8.68 16.40
N LEU A 1006 5.85 -9.40 15.30
CA LEU A 1006 6.97 -9.14 14.39
C LEU A 1006 6.61 -7.96 13.50
N CYS A 1007 7.44 -6.92 13.48
CA CYS A 1007 7.41 -5.89 12.43
C CYS A 1007 8.56 -6.23 11.48
N HIS A 1008 8.26 -6.65 10.24
CA HIS A 1008 9.29 -6.94 9.25
C HIS A 1008 9.61 -5.66 8.47
N GLU A 1009 10.73 -5.01 8.82
CA GLU A 1009 11.06 -3.64 8.40
C GLU A 1009 11.07 -3.44 6.88
N THR A 1010 11.55 -4.43 6.12
CA THR A 1010 11.71 -4.31 4.67
C THR A 1010 10.39 -4.44 3.90
N SER A 1011 9.49 -5.30 4.36
CA SER A 1011 8.14 -5.43 3.78
C SER A 1011 7.12 -4.45 4.37
N LYS A 1012 7.47 -3.79 5.49
CA LYS A 1012 6.58 -3.00 6.36
C LYS A 1012 5.37 -3.77 6.92
N GLN A 1013 5.32 -5.09 6.76
CA GLN A 1013 4.24 -5.92 7.29
C GLN A 1013 4.46 -6.26 8.76
N ILE A 1014 3.37 -6.29 9.52
CA ILE A 1014 3.33 -6.68 10.92
C ILE A 1014 2.58 -8.01 11.04
N PHE A 1015 3.20 -8.98 11.72
CA PHE A 1015 2.68 -10.32 11.93
C PHE A 1015 2.51 -10.67 13.41
N SER A 1016 1.52 -11.51 13.70
CA SER A 1016 1.25 -12.10 15.01
C SER A 1016 0.82 -13.55 14.87
N ASP A 1017 0.68 -14.24 16.00
CA ASP A 1017 0.40 -15.68 16.04
C ASP A 1017 -0.80 -16.10 15.18
N GLY A 1018 -0.65 -17.22 14.46
CA GLY A 1018 -1.69 -17.77 13.59
C GLY A 1018 -2.85 -18.44 14.35
N GLY A 1019 -2.63 -18.84 15.61
CA GLY A 1019 -3.64 -19.44 16.50
C GLY A 1019 -4.80 -18.51 16.84
N ILE A 1020 -4.66 -17.21 16.54
CA ILE A 1020 -5.76 -16.25 16.53
C ILE A 1020 -6.90 -16.72 15.61
N TYR A 1021 -6.58 -17.28 14.44
CA TYR A 1021 -7.56 -17.75 13.44
C TYR A 1021 -7.56 -19.27 13.27
N HIS A 1022 -6.39 -19.89 13.20
CA HIS A 1022 -6.22 -21.28 12.77
C HIS A 1022 -5.30 -22.05 13.72
N ASN A 1023 -5.69 -22.25 14.98
CA ASN A 1023 -4.87 -23.01 15.94
C ASN A 1023 -4.63 -24.47 15.50
N ASN A 1024 -5.62 -25.06 14.84
CA ASN A 1024 -5.47 -26.26 14.03
C ASN A 1024 -5.43 -25.83 12.54
N PRO A 1025 -4.31 -26.00 11.82
CA PRO A 1025 -4.16 -25.51 10.45
C PRO A 1025 -4.79 -26.41 9.38
N ILE A 1026 -5.59 -27.44 9.72
CA ILE A 1026 -6.11 -28.45 8.77
C ILE A 1026 -6.79 -27.88 7.53
N HIS A 1027 -7.62 -26.84 7.67
CA HIS A 1027 -8.30 -26.22 6.53
C HIS A 1027 -7.32 -25.54 5.56
N ILE A 1028 -6.26 -24.91 6.08
CA ILE A 1028 -5.18 -24.33 5.27
C ILE A 1028 -4.38 -25.45 4.59
N ALA A 1029 -4.03 -26.51 5.32
CA ALA A 1029 -3.23 -27.61 4.80
C ALA A 1029 -3.92 -28.35 3.64
N GLU A 1030 -5.21 -28.67 3.79
CA GLU A 1030 -5.99 -29.26 2.70
C GLU A 1030 -6.19 -28.28 1.53
N ARG A 1031 -6.35 -26.97 1.77
CA ARG A 1031 -6.49 -25.99 0.68
C ARG A 1031 -5.19 -25.82 -0.10
N GLU A 1032 -4.05 -25.67 0.58
CA GLU A 1032 -2.74 -25.58 -0.07
C GLU A 1032 -2.39 -26.86 -0.82
N ARG A 1033 -2.70 -28.06 -0.28
CA ARG A 1033 -2.52 -29.34 -1.01
C ARG A 1033 -3.07 -29.28 -2.43
N ARG A 1034 -4.28 -28.76 -2.59
CA ARG A 1034 -4.99 -28.68 -3.89
C ARG A 1034 -4.35 -27.68 -4.83
N LEU A 1035 -3.89 -26.56 -4.30
CA LEU A 1035 -3.26 -25.49 -5.07
C LEU A 1035 -1.82 -25.83 -5.49
N ILE A 1036 -1.11 -26.66 -4.71
CA ILE A 1036 0.21 -27.19 -5.04
C ILE A 1036 0.11 -28.36 -6.03
N TRP A 1037 -0.84 -29.27 -5.83
CA TRP A 1037 -0.99 -30.50 -6.62
C TRP A 1037 -2.43 -30.69 -7.13
N PRO A 1038 -2.90 -29.86 -8.09
CA PRO A 1038 -4.28 -29.94 -8.60
C PRO A 1038 -4.58 -31.26 -9.31
N THR A 1039 -3.58 -31.87 -9.97
CA THR A 1039 -3.72 -33.15 -10.69
C THR A 1039 -4.05 -34.36 -9.82
N VAL A 1040 -3.94 -34.22 -8.49
CA VAL A 1040 -4.33 -35.25 -7.51
C VAL A 1040 -5.40 -34.74 -6.53
N ASP A 1041 -6.13 -33.65 -6.85
CA ASP A 1041 -7.25 -33.23 -6.00
C ASP A 1041 -8.39 -34.25 -6.02
N GLU A 1042 -8.76 -34.74 -7.20
CA GLU A 1042 -9.86 -35.71 -7.40
C GLU A 1042 -9.67 -37.03 -6.63
N GLN A 1043 -8.43 -37.44 -6.37
CA GLN A 1043 -8.10 -38.72 -5.72
C GLN A 1043 -8.05 -38.65 -4.18
N GLY A 1044 -8.09 -37.44 -3.62
CA GLY A 1044 -7.88 -37.17 -2.20
C GLY A 1044 -6.44 -37.42 -1.71
N PRO A 1045 -6.16 -37.15 -0.43
CA PRO A 1045 -4.87 -37.45 0.18
C PRO A 1045 -4.66 -38.98 0.35
N ASP A 1046 -3.40 -39.41 0.40
CA ASP A 1046 -3.03 -40.78 0.83
C ASP A 1046 -3.18 -40.90 2.34
N VAL A 1047 -2.72 -39.89 3.09
CA VAL A 1047 -2.94 -39.75 4.53
C VAL A 1047 -2.90 -38.28 4.93
N ILE A 1048 -3.74 -37.91 5.90
CA ILE A 1048 -3.61 -36.70 6.69
C ILE A 1048 -3.42 -37.12 8.15
N VAL A 1049 -2.32 -36.67 8.76
CA VAL A 1049 -2.08 -36.77 10.19
C VAL A 1049 -2.20 -35.36 10.79
N SER A 1050 -3.02 -35.22 11.82
CA SER A 1050 -3.20 -33.98 12.59
C SER A 1050 -2.85 -34.26 14.05
N ILE A 1051 -1.90 -33.52 14.59
CA ILE A 1051 -1.38 -33.73 15.95
C ILE A 1051 -1.75 -32.53 16.81
N GLY A 1052 -2.31 -32.79 18.00
CA GLY A 1052 -2.76 -31.78 18.94
C GLY A 1052 -1.90 -31.69 20.21
N THR A 1053 -2.04 -30.56 20.92
CA THR A 1053 -1.23 -30.21 22.10
C THR A 1053 -1.91 -30.51 23.45
N LEU A 1054 -2.64 -31.63 23.51
CA LEU A 1054 -3.54 -32.09 24.60
C LEU A 1054 -4.88 -31.37 24.69
N PHE A 1055 -5.94 -32.12 25.04
CA PHE A 1055 -7.27 -31.58 25.33
C PHE A 1055 -7.92 -32.23 26.56
N CYS A 1056 -8.96 -31.59 27.12
CA CYS A 1056 -9.71 -32.10 28.28
C CYS A 1056 -11.22 -31.99 28.04
N ARG A 1057 -11.90 -33.13 27.88
CA ARG A 1057 -13.34 -33.21 27.59
C ARG A 1057 -14.24 -32.78 28.76
N LYS A 1058 -13.74 -32.86 29.99
CA LYS A 1058 -14.51 -32.54 31.22
C LYS A 1058 -14.72 -31.03 31.41
N VAL A 1059 -14.02 -30.17 30.67
CA VAL A 1059 -14.22 -28.72 30.65
C VAL A 1059 -15.45 -28.36 29.80
N LYS A 1060 -16.65 -28.73 30.26
CA LYS A 1060 -17.88 -28.04 29.82
C LYS A 1060 -17.74 -26.56 30.15
N GLU A 1061 -18.04 -25.68 29.18
CA GLU A 1061 -17.82 -24.22 29.19
C GLU A 1061 -18.19 -23.50 30.50
N LYS A 1062 -17.28 -23.53 31.48
CA LYS A 1062 -17.49 -22.89 32.79
C LYS A 1062 -17.08 -21.41 32.77
N LYS A 1063 -17.53 -20.64 31.75
CA LYS A 1063 -17.14 -19.23 31.51
C LYS A 1063 -15.64 -18.98 31.78
N SER A 1064 -14.80 -19.90 31.29
CA SER A 1064 -13.42 -20.04 31.76
C SER A 1064 -12.55 -18.89 31.27
N MET A 1065 -12.00 -18.15 32.24
CA MET A 1065 -11.33 -16.86 32.03
C MET A 1065 -12.15 -15.83 31.25
N ARG A 1066 -13.03 -15.13 31.97
CA ARG A 1066 -13.10 -13.66 31.77
C ARG A 1066 -11.69 -13.11 31.99
N TRP A 1067 -10.91 -12.95 30.92
CA TRP A 1067 -9.70 -12.14 30.95
C TRP A 1067 -10.08 -10.76 31.47
N THR A 1068 -9.61 -10.42 32.67
CA THR A 1068 -9.89 -9.11 33.26
C THR A 1068 -9.20 -8.06 32.41
N SER A 1069 -9.99 -7.13 31.85
CA SER A 1069 -9.49 -5.98 31.10
C SER A 1069 -8.49 -5.18 31.94
N SER A 1070 -7.19 -5.31 31.68
CA SER A 1070 -6.17 -4.42 32.25
C SER A 1070 -6.10 -3.12 31.44
N PRO A 1071 -5.97 -1.94 32.07
CA PRO A 1071 -6.00 -0.66 31.36
C PRO A 1071 -4.63 0.03 31.18
N ARG A 1072 -4.50 0.77 30.06
CA ARG A 1072 -3.59 1.91 29.77
C ARG A 1072 -2.10 1.63 29.49
N GLY A 1073 -1.53 2.52 28.66
CA GLY A 1073 -0.26 2.36 27.94
C GLY A 1073 -0.36 1.38 26.76
N ILE A 1074 0.52 1.33 25.75
CA ILE A 1074 1.41 2.30 25.08
C ILE A 1074 1.38 1.91 23.58
N VAL A 1075 1.83 0.69 23.23
CA VAL A 1075 2.00 0.26 21.82
C VAL A 1075 0.68 -0.24 21.23
N ALA A 1076 0.22 0.48 20.21
CA ALA A 1076 -1.11 0.41 19.67
C ALA A 1076 -1.50 -0.88 18.91
N HIS A 1077 -0.66 -1.33 17.97
CA HIS A 1077 -0.91 -2.57 17.20
C HIS A 1077 -1.11 -3.79 18.11
N GLY A 1078 -0.36 -3.86 19.22
CA GLY A 1078 -0.52 -4.91 20.22
C GLY A 1078 -1.90 -4.92 20.89
N ARG A 1079 -2.55 -3.76 21.09
CA ARG A 1079 -3.90 -3.66 21.68
C ARG A 1079 -4.96 -4.25 20.76
N PHE A 1080 -4.93 -3.93 19.46
CA PHE A 1080 -5.85 -4.50 18.47
C PHE A 1080 -5.72 -6.01 18.38
N LEU A 1081 -4.49 -6.51 18.16
CA LEU A 1081 -4.22 -7.93 18.02
C LEU A 1081 -4.57 -8.70 19.32
N THR A 1082 -4.43 -8.07 20.48
CA THR A 1082 -4.88 -8.63 21.77
C THR A 1082 -6.40 -8.68 21.92
N LYS A 1083 -7.13 -7.68 21.40
CA LYS A 1083 -8.61 -7.65 21.34
C LYS A 1083 -9.15 -8.67 20.35
N LEU A 1084 -8.64 -8.66 19.11
CA LEU A 1084 -9.03 -9.57 18.04
C LEU A 1084 -8.70 -11.02 18.43
N ALA A 1085 -7.54 -11.27 19.04
CA ALA A 1085 -7.29 -12.55 19.70
C ALA A 1085 -8.39 -12.85 20.73
N ASN A 1086 -8.68 -11.97 21.69
CA ASN A 1086 -9.73 -12.26 22.68
C ASN A 1086 -11.13 -12.54 22.09
N ASP A 1087 -11.43 -11.99 20.92
CA ASP A 1087 -12.72 -12.18 20.23
C ASP A 1087 -12.75 -13.49 19.39
N HIS A 1088 -11.65 -13.90 18.76
CA HIS A 1088 -11.56 -15.14 17.94
C HIS A 1088 -11.04 -16.38 18.67
N LEU A 1089 -10.16 -16.22 19.66
CA LEU A 1089 -9.43 -17.27 20.40
C LEU A 1089 -10.33 -18.22 21.19
N HIS A 1090 -11.54 -17.78 21.57
CA HIS A 1090 -12.56 -18.66 22.14
C HIS A 1090 -13.13 -19.67 21.13
N THR A 1091 -13.06 -19.38 19.83
CA THR A 1091 -13.54 -20.26 18.75
C THR A 1091 -12.39 -21.03 18.10
N SER A 1092 -11.22 -20.40 17.90
CA SER A 1092 -10.08 -21.01 17.21
C SER A 1092 -9.29 -22.02 18.05
N LEU A 1093 -9.27 -21.91 19.38
CA LEU A 1093 -8.52 -22.84 20.25
C LEU A 1093 -9.14 -24.24 20.37
N ASP A 1094 -10.39 -24.42 19.96
CA ASP A 1094 -10.99 -25.75 19.93
C ASP A 1094 -10.57 -26.49 18.65
N SER A 1095 -9.32 -26.96 18.68
CA SER A 1095 -8.73 -27.76 17.60
C SER A 1095 -9.51 -29.05 17.32
N GLU A 1096 -10.20 -29.61 18.32
CA GLU A 1096 -11.03 -30.81 18.15
C GLU A 1096 -12.33 -30.49 17.44
N LYS A 1097 -13.01 -29.40 17.81
CA LYS A 1097 -14.16 -28.88 17.05
C LYS A 1097 -13.75 -28.60 15.60
N THR A 1098 -12.63 -27.91 15.38
CA THR A 1098 -12.11 -27.60 14.03
C THR A 1098 -11.88 -28.86 13.20
N TRP A 1099 -11.26 -29.90 13.79
CA TRP A 1099 -11.06 -31.19 13.13
C TRP A 1099 -12.38 -31.91 12.83
N ASN A 1100 -13.33 -31.90 13.76
CA ASN A 1100 -14.64 -32.52 13.57
C ASN A 1100 -15.47 -31.79 12.49
N GLU A 1101 -15.42 -30.46 12.44
CA GLU A 1101 -16.04 -29.65 11.37
C GLU A 1101 -15.42 -29.97 10.00
N PHE A 1102 -14.09 -30.05 9.90
CA PHE A 1102 -13.39 -30.50 8.70
C PHE A 1102 -13.84 -31.90 8.24
N LEU A 1103 -13.89 -32.89 9.14
CA LEU A 1103 -14.34 -34.24 8.81
C LEU A 1103 -15.82 -34.29 8.41
N ASN A 1104 -16.68 -33.50 9.05
CA ASN A 1104 -18.11 -33.42 8.71
C ASN A 1104 -18.33 -32.81 7.31
N ILE A 1105 -17.54 -31.79 6.93
CA ILE A 1105 -17.58 -31.19 5.59
C ILE A 1105 -17.06 -32.16 4.53
N ARG A 1106 -15.96 -32.89 4.80
CA ARG A 1106 -15.38 -33.84 3.84
C ARG A 1106 -16.19 -35.13 3.71
N ALA A 1107 -16.84 -35.57 4.79
CA ALA A 1107 -17.68 -36.77 4.89
C ALA A 1107 -17.09 -38.05 4.24
N PRO A 1108 -15.81 -38.43 4.52
CA PRO A 1108 -15.14 -39.56 3.88
C PRO A 1108 -15.86 -40.89 4.14
N ARG A 1109 -15.86 -41.79 3.15
CA ARG A 1109 -16.69 -43.02 3.15
C ARG A 1109 -15.86 -44.30 3.15
N GLY A 1110 -16.37 -45.33 3.84
CA GLY A 1110 -15.70 -46.64 3.93
C GLY A 1110 -14.26 -46.52 4.42
N LYS A 1111 -13.33 -47.18 3.73
CA LYS A 1111 -11.89 -47.17 4.02
C LYS A 1111 -11.19 -45.82 3.79
N GLU A 1112 -11.85 -44.82 3.19
CA GLU A 1112 -11.29 -43.48 3.06
C GLU A 1112 -11.13 -42.81 4.44
N LYS A 1113 -11.97 -43.17 5.41
CA LYS A 1113 -11.88 -42.66 6.80
C LYS A 1113 -10.54 -42.95 7.45
N ASP A 1114 -9.97 -44.13 7.17
CA ASP A 1114 -8.70 -44.59 7.75
C ASP A 1114 -7.50 -43.72 7.33
N ARG A 1115 -7.67 -42.87 6.30
CA ARG A 1115 -6.67 -41.90 5.84
C ARG A 1115 -6.65 -40.59 6.64
N TYR A 1116 -7.66 -40.32 7.47
CA TYR A 1116 -7.78 -39.06 8.21
C TYR A 1116 -7.59 -39.30 9.71
N ILE A 1117 -6.37 -39.03 10.19
CA ILE A 1117 -5.91 -39.43 11.52
C ILE A 1117 -5.72 -38.17 12.39
N ARG A 1118 -6.42 -38.10 13.52
CA ARG A 1118 -6.19 -37.09 14.57
C ARG A 1118 -5.58 -37.77 15.79
N ILE A 1119 -4.45 -37.25 16.24
CA ILE A 1119 -3.74 -37.70 17.44
C ILE A 1119 -3.66 -36.52 18.40
N ASN A 1120 -4.57 -36.46 19.36
CA ASN A 1120 -4.55 -35.46 20.42
C ASN A 1120 -4.89 -36.18 21.74
N PRO A 1121 -3.94 -36.36 22.68
CA PRO A 1121 -4.21 -37.14 23.88
C PRO A 1121 -5.21 -36.43 24.82
N GLU A 1122 -6.23 -37.16 25.27
CA GLU A 1122 -7.21 -36.68 26.26
C GLU A 1122 -6.62 -36.78 27.67
N ILE A 1123 -6.82 -35.74 28.49
CA ILE A 1123 -6.43 -35.74 29.90
C ILE A 1123 -7.61 -35.38 30.82
N ASP A 1124 -7.65 -36.00 32.01
CA ASP A 1124 -8.68 -35.78 33.03
C ASP A 1124 -8.61 -34.41 33.72
N GLU A 1125 -7.46 -33.75 33.65
CA GLU A 1125 -7.13 -32.49 34.31
C GLU A 1125 -7.07 -31.34 33.29
N HIS A 1126 -7.03 -30.10 33.75
CA HIS A 1126 -6.82 -28.98 32.83
C HIS A 1126 -5.39 -29.04 32.26
N PRO A 1127 -5.17 -28.80 30.95
CA PRO A 1127 -3.83 -28.71 30.38
C PRO A 1127 -2.98 -27.66 31.10
N PRO A 1128 -1.66 -27.87 31.23
CA PRO A 1128 -0.73 -26.84 31.69
C PRO A 1128 -0.80 -25.57 30.83
N LYS A 1129 -0.36 -24.46 31.41
CA LYS A 1129 -0.32 -23.18 30.68
C LYS A 1129 0.66 -23.24 29.51
N LEU A 1130 0.45 -22.35 28.54
CA LEU A 1130 1.27 -22.24 27.32
C LEU A 1130 2.73 -21.84 27.58
N ASP A 1131 3.04 -21.37 28.79
CA ASP A 1131 4.34 -20.83 29.25
C ASP A 1131 4.97 -21.65 30.39
N ASP A 1132 4.37 -22.77 30.81
CA ASP A 1132 4.83 -23.56 31.95
C ASP A 1132 5.97 -24.54 31.58
N VAL A 1133 7.16 -23.98 31.33
CA VAL A 1133 8.38 -24.73 30.94
C VAL A 1133 8.70 -25.86 31.93
N GLY A 1134 8.39 -25.68 33.21
CA GLY A 1134 8.62 -26.68 34.25
C GLY A 1134 7.82 -27.98 34.08
N GLN A 1135 6.70 -27.94 33.36
CA GLN A 1135 5.88 -29.13 33.10
C GLN A 1135 6.32 -29.93 31.87
N MET A 1136 7.23 -29.42 31.02
CA MET A 1136 7.55 -30.04 29.72
C MET A 1136 7.96 -31.51 29.83
N LYS A 1137 8.86 -31.87 30.75
CA LYS A 1137 9.29 -33.27 30.95
C LYS A 1137 8.14 -34.17 31.42
N LYS A 1138 7.33 -33.69 32.38
CA LYS A 1138 6.15 -34.42 32.88
C LYS A 1138 5.10 -34.61 31.77
N LEU A 1139 4.93 -33.62 30.89
CA LEU A 1139 4.06 -33.74 29.72
C LEU A 1139 4.60 -34.78 28.74
N GLN A 1140 5.90 -34.76 28.44
CA GLN A 1140 6.54 -35.74 27.56
C GLN A 1140 6.40 -37.17 28.10
N GLU A 1141 6.68 -37.38 29.39
CA GLU A 1141 6.50 -38.67 30.06
C GLU A 1141 5.05 -39.13 30.06
N ARG A 1142 4.09 -38.22 30.33
CA ARG A 1142 2.65 -38.53 30.29
C ARG A 1142 2.20 -38.91 28.88
N THR A 1143 2.63 -38.18 27.86
CA THR A 1143 2.31 -38.48 26.45
C THR A 1143 2.91 -39.82 25.99
N ARG A 1144 4.08 -40.22 26.51
CA ARG A 1144 4.69 -41.53 26.22
C ARG A 1144 3.90 -42.71 26.81
N LEU A 1145 3.11 -42.47 27.86
CA LEU A 1145 2.30 -43.49 28.56
C LEU A 1145 0.86 -43.59 28.04
N LEU A 1146 0.43 -42.64 27.20
CA LEU A 1146 -0.89 -42.58 26.55
C LEU A 1146 -0.83 -43.16 25.14
#